data_AF-A0A9P8ECH0-F1
#
_entry.id   AF-A0A9P8ECH0-F1
#
_cell.length_a   1.000
_cell.length_b   1.000
_cell.length_c   1.000
_cell.angle_alpha   90.00
_cell.angle_beta   90.00
_cell.angle_gamma   90.00
#
_symmetry.space_group_name_H-M   'P 1'
#
loop_
_entity.id
_entity.type
_entity.pdbx_description
1 polymer ?
#
loop_
_entity_poly.entity_id
_entity_poly.type
_entity_poly.pdbx_seq_one_letter_code
_entity_poly.pdbx_strand_id
1 'polypeptide(L)'
;MSNTSDLRNTFTTSSTRQHILIVGCGIAGPVLASLLLSSHKPIATLPHITILERNTAALGSGQNIDIRGVGKHVIEKLGLTQDIKRATTGEEGVKIVDANNRIWAQFPADKTGKVETGTSDVEVLRGRLAELLSKYTEAVSKDVEARGGKGVEFISNDSIEWLHQDEKKVYARLAKAGSRTYDLVVGADGLHSKTRKLAWGAEQEGCLRPLCMYGAFFSTTKEEADGDWRSWYHASGGISVMLRPSGTKEKSTVLVLLADKNGTITKAIAGHERDVSAQKWLVLKKLEGIAWKEDRLKRAVEAADDLYFDTTAQVKLDRWSKGRVVLLGDAGYCASPFSGMGTTLALAGAYHLAGSLVTFSYQHELAFAQYENSMRPLVEKAQKLPPGMPHLIHPQTLWGVWLLRIFCALIHWSAAILFTLNMKSASFLALVSTASAALVERQPDGGWWDANWTGPRGYDGCPQFQHVAVLSVDGLHASDIDKWLSLKPSSNISMMLDHGYRYTGAYTTFPSDSFPGSVAQFVGANPRTTGVWYDDIWDRSFYPVSSGCKDPIGAEVEYDETIDYNLNKLFSGGINASNLPERLVNGQCQEVYPHQRIRVNTAWEVAVAAGKKTAYTDKHPSYDIMRGPSGTGLTTGYFPEINADIGDGKSYTVNVTECMRYDSLHVAAFLDWLDGNVPDNSEGSLGGTVPALFGGNFQSVSVGQKTAGYVKGSLAFTSPLQSAIEFVDASLGVVVNKLKAKNLYDQTLMIVCSKHGQAPIDPTLFNEVAPDNFTKEIGVNTTFITFDDVALVFLENHGDLATAVANLNAHKTDLHIDQIIYGQQQIDLGYGDPTKDPAVPDMIVLPTLGTIYTTSKSKIAEHGGGSDDDRHIACFAHNPLLTKKTFDGRINTTQVAPTILQVLGLNAEALQGVDAEGTQVLPGFGGFH
;
A
#
# COMPACT_ATOMS: atom_id res chain seq x y z
N MET A 1 -34.44 22.30 34.14
CA MET A 1 -33.60 21.71 35.21
C MET A 1 -33.82 20.20 35.22
N SER A 2 -32.95 19.46 34.53
CA SER A 2 -32.71 18.02 34.71
C SER A 2 -31.32 17.77 34.14
N ASN A 3 -30.43 17.25 35.00
CA ASN A 3 -28.97 17.29 34.88
C ASN A 3 -28.40 16.61 33.62
N THR A 4 -27.50 17.32 32.93
CA THR A 4 -26.59 16.84 31.88
C THR A 4 -25.20 16.47 32.44
N SER A 5 -25.17 15.80 33.60
CA SER A 5 -23.90 15.45 34.28
C SER A 5 -23.34 14.06 33.93
N ASP A 6 -23.89 13.34 32.94
CA ASP A 6 -23.58 11.90 32.73
C ASP A 6 -22.81 11.55 31.44
N LEU A 7 -22.17 12.52 30.76
CA LEU A 7 -21.35 12.24 29.56
C LEU A 7 -19.85 12.52 29.72
N ARG A 8 -19.35 12.76 30.94
CA ARG A 8 -17.92 13.00 31.22
C ARG A 8 -17.19 11.80 31.87
N ASN A 9 -17.80 10.62 31.95
CA ASN A 9 -17.27 9.51 32.76
C ASN A 9 -17.15 8.15 32.04
N THR A 10 -16.67 8.12 30.79
CA THR A 10 -16.26 6.87 30.11
C THR A 10 -14.81 6.89 29.59
N PHE A 11 -13.92 7.62 30.25
CA PHE A 11 -12.48 7.32 30.25
C PHE A 11 -12.06 6.82 31.63
N THR A 12 -12.61 5.66 32.03
CA THR A 12 -11.94 4.88 33.07
C THR A 12 -10.70 4.27 32.44
N THR A 13 -9.52 4.78 32.81
CA THR A 13 -8.30 3.99 32.72
C THR A 13 -8.50 2.75 33.58
N SER A 14 -8.92 1.65 32.95
CA SER A 14 -9.02 0.38 33.66
C SER A 14 -7.63 0.06 34.21
N SER A 15 -7.49 0.03 35.53
CA SER A 15 -6.27 -0.33 36.24
C SER A 15 -5.93 -1.82 36.13
N THR A 16 -6.67 -2.57 35.30
CA THR A 16 -6.60 -4.03 35.22
C THR A 16 -5.61 -4.48 34.15
N ARG A 17 -4.61 -5.25 34.58
CA ARG A 17 -3.67 -6.01 33.76
C ARG A 17 -4.38 -6.84 32.68
N GLN A 18 -3.94 -6.72 31.43
CA GLN A 18 -4.46 -7.51 30.29
C GLN A 18 -3.93 -8.95 30.32
N HIS A 19 -4.79 -9.93 30.07
CA HIS A 19 -4.45 -11.36 29.96
C HIS A 19 -4.40 -11.80 28.50
N ILE A 20 -3.24 -12.22 28.00
CA ILE A 20 -3.03 -12.54 26.58
C ILE A 20 -2.63 -14.01 26.44
N LEU A 21 -3.36 -14.76 25.62
CA LEU A 21 -2.94 -16.11 25.19
C LEU A 21 -2.16 -16.01 23.88
N ILE A 22 -0.96 -16.57 23.84
CA ILE A 22 -0.16 -16.72 22.63
C ILE A 22 -0.10 -18.22 22.30
N VAL A 23 -0.68 -18.63 21.18
CA VAL A 23 -0.71 -20.02 20.72
C VAL A 23 0.46 -20.27 19.78
N GLY A 24 1.54 -20.86 20.29
CA GLY A 24 2.77 -21.21 19.56
C GLY A 24 4.03 -20.66 20.24
N CYS A 25 5.00 -21.55 20.50
CA CYS A 25 6.28 -21.22 21.13
C CYS A 25 7.47 -21.34 20.15
N GLY A 26 7.23 -21.05 18.87
CA GLY A 26 8.27 -21.05 17.84
C GLY A 26 9.18 -19.82 17.94
N ILE A 27 9.18 -18.98 16.90
CA ILE A 27 10.00 -17.77 16.86
C ILE A 27 9.19 -16.56 17.33
N ALA A 28 8.03 -16.32 16.71
CA ALA A 28 7.29 -15.07 16.91
C ALA A 28 6.65 -14.94 18.31
N GLY A 29 6.13 -16.05 18.86
CA GLY A 29 5.42 -16.05 20.15
C GLY A 29 6.28 -15.62 21.33
N PRO A 30 7.43 -16.28 21.60
CA PRO A 30 8.36 -15.89 22.66
C PRO A 30 8.86 -14.45 22.51
N VAL A 31 9.17 -14.02 21.28
CA VAL A 31 9.63 -12.66 20.99
C VAL A 31 8.55 -11.62 21.32
N LEU A 32 7.31 -11.84 20.91
CA LEU A 32 6.19 -10.96 21.27
C LEU A 32 6.05 -10.84 22.79
N ALA A 33 6.09 -11.97 23.50
CA ALA A 33 5.98 -11.97 24.95
C ALA A 33 7.09 -11.17 25.62
N SER A 34 8.35 -11.40 25.23
CA SER A 34 9.48 -10.65 25.76
C SER A 34 9.38 -9.15 25.49
N LEU A 35 8.97 -8.74 24.28
CA LEU A 35 8.84 -7.33 23.93
C LEU A 35 7.72 -6.63 24.71
N LEU A 36 6.58 -7.29 24.92
CA LEU A 36 5.49 -6.75 25.73
C LEU A 36 5.93 -6.57 27.19
N LEU A 37 6.65 -7.54 27.74
CA LEU A 37 7.16 -7.52 29.12
C LEU A 37 8.33 -6.53 29.34
N SER A 38 9.09 -6.23 28.29
CA SER A 38 10.19 -5.26 28.32
C SER A 38 9.76 -3.82 28.01
N SER A 39 8.46 -3.57 27.80
CA SER A 39 7.94 -2.22 27.54
C SER A 39 8.09 -1.30 28.76
N HIS A 40 8.17 0.02 28.55
CA HIS A 40 8.33 1.02 29.61
C HIS A 40 7.06 1.26 30.47
N LYS A 41 6.11 0.31 30.47
CA LYS A 41 4.90 0.40 31.29
C LYS A 41 5.22 0.10 32.77
N PRO A 42 4.47 0.68 33.73
CA PRO A 42 4.56 0.28 35.12
C PRO A 42 4.39 -1.23 35.31
N ILE A 43 5.16 -1.83 36.21
CA ILE A 43 5.16 -3.29 36.46
C ILE A 43 3.76 -3.85 36.80
N ALA A 44 2.92 -3.03 37.43
CA ALA A 44 1.53 -3.37 37.77
C ALA A 44 0.63 -3.50 36.53
N THR A 45 0.94 -2.79 35.45
CA THR A 45 0.12 -2.74 34.21
C THR A 45 0.68 -3.61 33.08
N LEU A 46 1.87 -4.19 33.23
CA LEU A 46 2.40 -5.18 32.30
C LEU A 46 1.44 -6.38 32.17
N PRO A 47 1.22 -6.90 30.95
CA PRO A 47 0.26 -7.98 30.70
C PRO A 47 0.68 -9.28 31.39
N HIS A 48 -0.31 -10.12 31.71
CA HIS A 48 -0.10 -11.53 32.05
C HIS A 48 -0.22 -12.35 30.77
N ILE A 49 0.83 -13.10 30.43
CA ILE A 49 0.91 -13.81 29.16
C ILE A 49 0.90 -15.32 29.42
N THR A 50 0.06 -16.05 28.69
CA THR A 50 0.14 -17.51 28.62
C THR A 50 0.67 -17.90 27.24
N ILE A 51 1.76 -18.66 27.17
CA ILE A 51 2.25 -19.27 25.92
C ILE A 51 1.85 -20.75 25.89
N LEU A 52 1.14 -21.15 24.84
CA LEU A 52 0.67 -22.52 24.62
C LEU A 52 1.47 -23.19 23.51
N GLU A 53 2.08 -24.35 23.78
CA GLU A 53 2.81 -25.15 22.80
C GLU A 53 2.37 -26.61 22.79
N ARG A 54 2.09 -27.15 21.59
CA ARG A 54 1.59 -28.52 21.40
C ARG A 54 2.68 -29.58 21.41
N ASN A 55 3.90 -29.23 20.99
CA ASN A 55 4.99 -30.19 20.86
C ASN A 55 6.32 -29.55 21.29
N THR A 56 6.61 -29.68 22.58
CA THR A 56 7.88 -29.19 23.13
C THR A 56 9.09 -29.98 22.66
N ALA A 57 8.94 -31.28 22.33
CA ALA A 57 10.03 -32.09 21.80
C ALA A 57 10.51 -31.62 20.42
N ALA A 58 9.62 -31.00 19.62
CA ALA A 58 9.97 -30.44 18.32
C ALA A 58 10.75 -29.12 18.39
N LEU A 59 10.79 -28.42 19.54
CA LEU A 59 11.50 -27.15 19.69
C LEU A 59 13.01 -27.30 19.50
N GLY A 60 13.60 -28.47 19.77
CA GLY A 60 15.04 -28.73 19.56
C GLY A 60 15.41 -29.13 18.13
N SER A 61 14.42 -29.24 17.23
CA SER A 61 14.59 -29.75 15.87
C SER A 61 14.22 -28.73 14.80
N GLY A 62 14.69 -28.92 13.57
CA GLY A 62 14.22 -28.17 12.40
C GLY A 62 15.33 -27.64 11.50
N GLN A 63 14.90 -27.06 10.39
CA GLN A 63 15.77 -26.67 9.29
C GLN A 63 16.71 -25.52 9.61
N ASN A 64 17.84 -25.48 8.90
CA ASN A 64 18.69 -24.30 8.79
C ASN A 64 17.85 -23.14 8.22
N ILE A 65 17.81 -22.02 8.94
CA ILE A 65 17.08 -20.81 8.60
C ILE A 65 18.02 -19.61 8.60
N ASP A 66 17.72 -18.65 7.74
CA ASP A 66 18.45 -17.39 7.65
C ASP A 66 17.73 -16.30 8.44
N ILE A 67 18.49 -15.39 9.04
CA ILE A 67 17.99 -14.13 9.59
C ILE A 67 18.54 -12.98 8.75
N ARG A 68 17.64 -12.29 8.03
CA ARG A 68 18.01 -11.27 7.03
C ARG A 68 17.44 -9.90 7.40
N GLY A 69 18.06 -8.84 6.87
CA GLY A 69 17.55 -7.46 6.94
C GLY A 69 17.01 -7.02 8.31
N VAL A 70 15.74 -6.63 8.36
CA VAL A 70 15.06 -6.14 9.59
C VAL A 70 15.06 -7.15 10.75
N GLY A 71 15.14 -8.46 10.46
CA GLY A 71 15.21 -9.49 11.48
C GLY A 71 16.47 -9.36 12.34
N LYS A 72 17.60 -8.97 11.74
CA LYS A 72 18.86 -8.74 12.47
C LYS A 72 18.74 -7.57 13.45
N HIS A 73 18.04 -6.51 13.04
CA HIS A 73 17.83 -5.33 13.88
C HIS A 73 16.93 -5.65 15.09
N VAL A 74 15.92 -6.52 14.92
CA VAL A 74 15.10 -6.97 16.05
C VAL A 74 15.94 -7.79 17.02
N ILE A 75 16.76 -8.72 16.53
CA ILE A 75 17.70 -9.48 17.38
C ILE A 75 18.67 -8.58 18.14
N GLU A 76 19.16 -7.53 17.50
CA GLU A 76 20.02 -6.53 18.14
C GLU A 76 19.29 -5.79 19.28
N LYS A 77 18.04 -5.37 19.04
CA LYS A 77 17.20 -4.74 20.08
C LYS A 77 16.92 -5.67 21.26
N LEU A 78 16.85 -6.98 21.04
CA LEU A 78 16.70 -7.98 22.10
C LEU A 78 18.03 -8.26 22.85
N GLY A 79 19.16 -7.77 22.34
CA GLY A 79 20.49 -8.02 22.89
C GLY A 79 21.02 -9.44 22.61
N LEU A 80 20.44 -10.16 21.65
CA LEU A 80 20.72 -11.58 21.39
C LEU A 80 21.73 -11.83 20.26
N THR A 81 22.30 -10.77 19.68
CA THR A 81 23.20 -10.87 18.52
C THR A 81 24.37 -11.84 18.75
N GLN A 82 25.04 -11.77 19.89
CA GLN A 82 26.20 -12.61 20.17
C GLN A 82 25.83 -14.07 20.43
N ASP A 83 24.73 -14.31 21.14
CA ASP A 83 24.26 -15.66 21.43
C ASP A 83 23.81 -16.38 20.16
N ILE A 84 23.12 -15.67 19.26
CA ILE A 84 22.71 -16.22 17.96
C ILE A 84 23.92 -16.45 17.05
N LYS A 85 24.90 -15.53 17.01
CA LYS A 85 26.15 -15.73 16.24
C LYS A 85 26.91 -16.98 16.69
N ARG A 86 26.97 -17.24 17.99
CA ARG A 86 27.59 -18.46 18.57
C ARG A 86 26.81 -19.73 18.26
N ALA A 87 25.53 -19.62 17.93
CA ALA A 87 24.67 -20.74 17.59
C ALA A 87 24.56 -21.00 16.07
N THR A 88 25.30 -20.26 15.24
CA THR A 88 25.28 -20.44 13.79
C THR A 88 25.85 -21.81 13.38
N THR A 89 25.44 -22.29 12.21
CA THR A 89 25.79 -23.63 11.69
C THR A 89 27.23 -23.71 11.17
N GLY A 90 27.87 -22.55 10.97
CA GLY A 90 29.20 -22.44 10.37
C GLY A 90 29.23 -22.64 8.86
N GLU A 91 28.09 -22.68 8.17
CA GLU A 91 28.01 -22.86 6.71
C GLU A 91 28.84 -21.78 5.98
N GLU A 92 29.81 -22.21 5.17
CA GLU A 92 30.74 -21.30 4.50
C GLU A 92 30.25 -20.80 3.14
N GLY A 93 29.16 -21.38 2.64
CA GLY A 93 28.57 -21.08 1.34
C GLY A 93 27.92 -22.30 0.70
N VAL A 94 27.52 -22.15 -0.56
CA VAL A 94 26.86 -23.19 -1.34
C VAL A 94 27.68 -23.64 -2.53
N LYS A 95 27.74 -24.96 -2.75
CA LYS A 95 28.32 -25.60 -3.93
C LYS A 95 27.26 -26.38 -4.69
N ILE A 96 27.15 -26.11 -6.00
CA ILE A 96 26.31 -26.88 -6.91
C ILE A 96 27.13 -28.09 -7.39
N VAL A 97 26.62 -29.30 -7.18
CA VAL A 97 27.34 -30.55 -7.46
C VAL A 97 26.60 -31.46 -8.44
N ASP A 98 27.35 -32.34 -9.12
CA ASP A 98 26.81 -33.45 -9.90
C ASP A 98 26.81 -34.78 -9.13
N ALA A 99 26.40 -35.86 -9.81
CA ALA A 99 26.25 -37.18 -9.22
C ALA A 99 27.57 -37.78 -8.70
N ASN A 100 28.71 -37.35 -9.24
CA ASN A 100 30.04 -37.77 -8.80
C ASN A 100 30.64 -36.82 -7.76
N ASN A 101 29.82 -35.93 -7.19
CA ASN A 101 30.23 -34.89 -6.25
C ASN A 101 31.21 -33.86 -6.85
N ARG A 102 31.31 -33.78 -8.19
CA ARG A 102 32.12 -32.75 -8.86
C ARG A 102 31.38 -31.42 -8.78
N ILE A 103 32.13 -30.37 -8.48
CA ILE A 103 31.60 -29.03 -8.26
C ILE A 103 31.51 -28.28 -9.59
N TRP A 104 30.31 -27.73 -9.86
CA TRP A 104 30.01 -26.94 -11.06
C TRP A 104 30.04 -25.43 -10.79
N ALA A 105 29.62 -25.02 -9.59
CA ALA A 105 29.61 -23.63 -9.16
C ALA A 105 29.74 -23.54 -7.64
N GLN A 106 30.36 -22.48 -7.13
CA GLN A 106 30.49 -22.19 -5.70
C GLN A 106 30.19 -20.72 -5.42
N PHE A 107 29.45 -20.47 -4.33
CA PHE A 107 29.11 -19.14 -3.88
C PHE A 107 29.38 -19.04 -2.38
N PRO A 108 30.45 -18.34 -1.95
CA PRO A 108 30.77 -18.19 -0.53
C PRO A 108 29.69 -17.37 0.18
N ALA A 109 29.45 -17.68 1.46
CA ALA A 109 28.62 -16.86 2.32
C ALA A 109 29.31 -15.51 2.56
N ASP A 110 28.59 -14.41 2.38
CA ASP A 110 29.11 -13.10 2.78
C ASP A 110 29.05 -12.94 4.30
N LYS A 111 30.18 -13.17 4.97
CA LYS A 111 30.33 -13.01 6.41
C LYS A 111 30.47 -11.54 6.85
N THR A 112 30.50 -10.58 5.91
CA THR A 112 30.54 -9.15 6.21
C THR A 112 29.15 -8.54 6.46
N GLY A 113 28.09 -9.24 6.05
CA GLY A 113 26.69 -8.80 6.21
C GLY A 113 26.29 -7.66 5.27
N LYS A 114 27.07 -7.37 4.23
CA LYS A 114 26.85 -6.26 3.28
C LYS A 114 26.12 -6.70 2.01
N VAL A 115 26.20 -7.98 1.65
CA VAL A 115 25.63 -8.57 0.44
C VAL A 115 24.91 -9.86 0.83
N GLU A 116 23.65 -10.00 0.42
CA GLU A 116 22.91 -11.24 0.64
C GLU A 116 23.33 -12.26 -0.42
N THR A 117 23.90 -13.40 0.00
CA THR A 117 24.25 -14.51 -0.90
C THR A 117 23.30 -15.70 -0.72
N GLY A 118 23.55 -16.81 -1.42
CA GLY A 118 22.78 -18.05 -1.29
C GLY A 118 22.76 -18.64 0.13
N THR A 119 23.68 -18.19 0.99
CA THR A 119 23.77 -18.52 2.43
C THR A 119 23.92 -17.20 3.21
N SER A 120 23.22 -17.03 4.33
CA SER A 120 23.29 -15.83 5.17
C SER A 120 24.45 -15.90 6.18
N ASP A 121 24.99 -14.75 6.59
CA ASP A 121 25.94 -14.62 7.72
C ASP A 121 25.34 -15.08 9.07
N VAL A 122 24.02 -15.04 9.20
CA VAL A 122 23.28 -15.53 10.37
C VAL A 122 22.37 -16.68 9.94
N GLU A 123 22.98 -17.84 9.72
CA GLU A 123 22.29 -19.11 9.51
C GLU A 123 22.32 -19.95 10.80
N VAL A 124 21.13 -20.31 11.31
CA VAL A 124 20.96 -21.08 12.55
C VAL A 124 19.93 -22.18 12.33
N LEU A 125 20.01 -23.27 13.09
CA LEU A 125 18.91 -24.25 13.11
C LEU A 125 17.67 -23.63 13.75
N ARG A 126 16.51 -23.78 13.11
CA ARG A 126 15.21 -23.26 13.59
C ARG A 126 14.96 -23.65 15.05
N GLY A 127 15.20 -24.91 15.38
CA GLY A 127 15.00 -25.39 16.74
C GLY A 127 15.92 -24.70 17.75
N ARG A 128 17.20 -24.53 17.38
CA ARG A 128 18.16 -23.83 18.22
C ARG A 128 17.80 -22.36 18.46
N LEU A 129 17.29 -21.68 17.43
CA LEU A 129 16.78 -20.32 17.58
C LEU A 129 15.55 -20.27 18.50
N ALA A 130 14.59 -21.18 18.32
CA ALA A 130 13.40 -21.25 19.18
C ALA A 130 13.75 -21.53 20.65
N GLU A 131 14.72 -22.41 20.92
CA GLU A 131 15.25 -22.66 22.27
C GLU A 131 15.88 -21.40 22.88
N LEU A 132 16.72 -20.68 22.13
CA LEU A 132 17.37 -19.45 22.60
C LEU A 132 16.34 -18.37 22.94
N LEU A 133 15.35 -18.17 22.05
CA LEU A 133 14.28 -17.20 22.26
C LEU A 133 13.41 -17.58 23.46
N SER A 134 13.07 -18.86 23.62
CA SER A 134 12.29 -19.34 24.77
C SER A 134 13.03 -19.13 26.09
N LYS A 135 14.33 -19.46 26.15
CA LYS A 135 15.17 -19.21 27.33
C LYS A 135 15.29 -17.73 27.65
N TYR A 136 15.40 -16.88 26.63
CA TYR A 136 15.40 -15.43 26.81
C TYR A 136 14.06 -14.95 27.38
N THR A 137 12.93 -15.43 26.87
CA THR A 137 11.60 -15.11 27.41
C THR A 137 11.44 -15.58 28.86
N GLU A 138 11.94 -16.77 29.22
CA GLU A 138 11.95 -17.23 30.62
C GLU A 138 12.76 -16.31 31.53
N ALA A 139 13.92 -15.83 31.07
CA ALA A 139 14.74 -14.89 31.83
C ALA A 139 14.02 -13.54 32.04
N VAL A 140 13.40 -12.99 30.99
CA VAL A 140 12.57 -11.78 31.07
C VAL A 140 11.37 -11.98 32.01
N SER A 141 10.73 -13.15 31.96
CA SER A 141 9.62 -13.50 32.86
C SER A 141 10.05 -13.46 34.32
N LYS A 142 11.17 -14.10 34.65
CA LYS A 142 11.71 -14.15 36.02
C LYS A 142 12.09 -12.76 36.54
N ASP A 143 12.65 -11.90 35.69
CA ASP A 143 12.93 -10.50 36.05
C ASP A 143 11.64 -9.72 36.35
N VAL A 144 10.62 -9.87 35.52
CA VAL A 144 9.30 -9.24 35.74
C VAL A 144 8.66 -9.75 37.02
N GLU A 145 8.70 -11.05 37.29
CA GLU A 145 8.18 -11.65 38.52
C GLU A 145 8.93 -11.13 39.76
N ALA A 146 10.27 -11.04 39.69
CA ALA A 146 11.10 -10.49 40.77
C ALA A 146 10.77 -9.03 41.09
N ARG A 147 10.32 -8.26 40.09
CA ARG A 147 9.85 -6.87 40.24
C ARG A 147 8.37 -6.75 40.65
N GLY A 148 7.66 -7.87 40.86
CA GLY A 148 6.25 -7.90 41.30
C GLY A 148 5.21 -8.03 40.16
N GLY A 149 5.65 -8.33 38.94
CA GLY A 149 4.79 -8.63 37.79
C GLY A 149 4.28 -10.08 37.78
N LYS A 150 3.50 -10.45 36.76
CA LYS A 150 3.01 -11.84 36.56
C LYS A 150 3.92 -12.71 35.68
N GLY A 151 4.73 -12.11 34.81
CA GLY A 151 5.55 -12.88 33.86
C GLY A 151 4.72 -13.64 32.82
N VAL A 152 5.26 -14.79 32.40
CA VAL A 152 4.72 -15.70 31.39
C VAL A 152 4.42 -17.07 32.01
N GLU A 153 3.19 -17.55 31.83
CA GLU A 153 2.81 -18.95 32.08
C GLU A 153 3.05 -19.79 30.81
N PHE A 154 3.91 -20.80 30.89
CA PHE A 154 4.11 -21.74 29.79
C PHE A 154 3.25 -23.00 29.97
N ILE A 155 2.39 -23.29 28.98
CA ILE A 155 1.61 -24.52 28.90
C ILE A 155 2.16 -25.38 27.77
N SER A 156 2.80 -26.47 28.14
CA SER A 156 3.48 -27.39 27.22
C SER A 156 2.66 -28.65 26.93
N ASN A 157 2.85 -29.19 25.73
CA ASN A 157 2.22 -30.42 25.25
C ASN A 157 0.68 -30.37 25.30
N ASP A 158 0.12 -29.21 24.99
CA ASP A 158 -1.33 -28.95 24.97
C ASP A 158 -1.70 -28.13 23.72
N SER A 159 -2.98 -28.13 23.33
CA SER A 159 -3.44 -27.44 22.14
C SER A 159 -4.79 -26.78 22.37
N ILE A 160 -5.06 -25.71 21.63
CA ILE A 160 -6.39 -25.10 21.63
C ILE A 160 -7.38 -26.00 20.89
N GLU A 161 -8.52 -26.32 21.48
CA GLU A 161 -9.56 -27.14 20.86
C GLU A 161 -10.74 -26.33 20.38
N TRP A 162 -11.06 -25.27 21.11
CA TRP A 162 -12.22 -24.44 20.84
C TRP A 162 -11.92 -23.00 21.23
N LEU A 163 -12.50 -22.08 20.48
CA LEU A 163 -12.31 -20.64 20.62
C LEU A 163 -13.64 -19.95 20.34
N HIS A 164 -14.05 -19.06 21.23
CA HIS A 164 -15.16 -18.14 21.03
C HIS A 164 -14.81 -16.79 21.62
N GLN A 165 -15.36 -15.72 21.05
CA GLN A 165 -15.09 -14.37 21.51
C GLN A 165 -16.37 -13.56 21.53
N ASP A 166 -16.45 -12.65 22.50
CA ASP A 166 -17.45 -11.59 22.56
C ASP A 166 -16.76 -10.22 22.55
N GLU A 167 -17.53 -9.15 22.72
CA GLU A 167 -17.02 -7.78 22.74
C GLU A 167 -15.99 -7.52 23.85
N LYS A 168 -15.90 -8.36 24.89
CA LYS A 168 -15.08 -8.13 26.09
C LYS A 168 -13.93 -9.13 26.26
N LYS A 169 -14.12 -10.41 25.91
CA LYS A 169 -13.20 -11.50 26.21
C LYS A 169 -13.17 -12.55 25.10
N VAL A 170 -12.13 -13.38 25.18
CA VAL A 170 -11.99 -14.61 24.39
C VAL A 170 -12.00 -15.81 25.34
N TYR A 171 -12.86 -16.77 25.05
CA TYR A 171 -13.01 -18.03 25.78
C TYR A 171 -12.34 -19.13 24.97
N ALA A 172 -11.32 -19.75 25.55
CA ALA A 172 -10.55 -20.82 24.92
C ALA A 172 -10.68 -22.11 25.72
N ARG A 173 -10.92 -23.24 25.05
CA ARG A 173 -10.80 -24.56 25.67
C ARG A 173 -9.50 -25.20 25.22
N LEU A 174 -8.62 -25.48 26.18
CA LEU A 174 -7.37 -26.19 25.97
C LEU A 174 -7.62 -27.69 26.17
N ALA A 175 -6.96 -28.53 25.38
CA ALA A 175 -7.21 -29.97 25.35
C ALA A 175 -6.95 -30.63 26.72
N LYS A 176 -5.95 -30.15 27.46
CA LYS A 176 -5.59 -30.68 28.79
C LYS A 176 -5.87 -29.68 29.91
N ALA A 177 -5.55 -28.41 29.71
CA ALA A 177 -5.66 -27.37 30.73
C ALA A 177 -7.08 -26.76 30.88
N GLY A 178 -8.08 -27.30 30.16
CA GLY A 178 -9.49 -26.95 30.31
C GLY A 178 -9.86 -25.56 29.76
N SER A 179 -11.02 -25.05 30.18
CA SER A 179 -11.54 -23.75 29.74
C SER A 179 -10.88 -22.58 30.47
N ARG A 180 -10.47 -21.57 29.71
CA ARG A 180 -9.82 -20.34 30.21
C ARG A 180 -10.34 -19.12 29.46
N THR A 181 -10.21 -17.95 30.10
CA THR A 181 -10.68 -16.66 29.56
C THR A 181 -9.51 -15.69 29.44
N TYR A 182 -9.43 -15.02 28.30
CA TYR A 182 -8.37 -14.08 27.94
C TYR A 182 -8.97 -12.77 27.41
N ASP A 183 -8.20 -11.68 27.45
CA ASP A 183 -8.55 -10.43 26.80
C ASP A 183 -8.27 -10.46 25.30
N LEU A 184 -7.18 -11.12 24.91
CA LEU A 184 -6.73 -11.27 23.53
C LEU A 184 -6.13 -12.66 23.31
N VAL A 185 -6.22 -13.15 22.06
CA VAL A 185 -5.54 -14.36 21.60
C VAL A 185 -4.67 -14.05 20.39
N VAL A 186 -3.41 -14.46 20.44
CA VAL A 186 -2.46 -14.35 19.34
C VAL A 186 -2.19 -15.75 18.78
N GLY A 187 -2.60 -16.00 17.53
CA GLY A 187 -2.29 -17.23 16.81
C GLY A 187 -0.91 -17.14 16.17
N ALA A 188 0.07 -17.85 16.75
CA ALA A 188 1.45 -17.97 16.26
C ALA A 188 1.83 -19.43 15.95
N ASP A 189 0.83 -20.28 15.65
CA ASP A 189 0.92 -21.74 15.53
C ASP A 189 1.21 -22.23 14.08
N GLY A 190 1.75 -21.35 13.25
CA GLY A 190 2.38 -21.67 11.97
C GLY A 190 1.43 -21.94 10.80
N LEU A 191 1.98 -22.49 9.72
CA LEU A 191 1.30 -22.69 8.43
C LEU A 191 -0.08 -23.36 8.57
N HIS A 192 -0.17 -24.41 9.40
CA HIS A 192 -1.38 -25.19 9.65
C HIS A 192 -2.19 -24.70 10.86
N SER A 193 -2.11 -23.41 11.19
CA SER A 193 -2.72 -22.77 12.38
C SER A 193 -4.13 -23.27 12.66
N LYS A 194 -4.31 -23.87 13.84
CA LYS A 194 -5.63 -24.24 14.37
C LYS A 194 -6.35 -23.00 14.89
N THR A 195 -5.61 -22.02 15.42
CA THR A 195 -6.15 -20.73 15.84
C THR A 195 -6.84 -20.01 14.69
N ARG A 196 -6.20 -19.93 13.51
CA ARG A 196 -6.79 -19.36 12.29
C ARG A 196 -8.07 -20.08 11.90
N LYS A 197 -8.05 -21.42 11.87
CA LYS A 197 -9.24 -22.22 11.53
C LYS A 197 -10.40 -21.97 12.49
N LEU A 198 -10.14 -21.90 13.79
CA LEU A 198 -11.17 -21.67 14.81
C LEU A 198 -11.74 -20.24 14.76
N ALA A 199 -10.91 -19.22 14.54
CA ALA A 199 -11.36 -17.84 14.51
C ALA A 199 -12.05 -17.42 13.20
N TRP A 200 -11.55 -17.88 12.04
CA TRP A 200 -12.11 -17.52 10.73
C TRP A 200 -13.18 -18.50 10.22
N GLY A 201 -13.18 -19.76 10.67
CA GLY A 201 -14.14 -20.75 10.17
C GLY A 201 -14.00 -20.98 8.67
N ALA A 202 -15.10 -20.81 7.92
CA ALA A 202 -15.10 -20.94 6.45
C ALA A 202 -14.36 -19.78 5.76
N GLU A 203 -14.21 -18.61 6.38
CA GLU A 203 -13.59 -17.43 5.76
C GLU A 203 -12.08 -17.62 5.47
N GLN A 204 -11.42 -18.60 6.10
CA GLN A 204 -10.02 -18.92 5.78
C GLN A 204 -9.86 -19.94 4.65
N GLU A 205 -10.95 -20.45 4.06
CA GLU A 205 -10.86 -21.37 2.93
C GLU A 205 -10.10 -20.73 1.76
N GLY A 206 -9.17 -21.48 1.16
CA GLY A 206 -8.31 -20.96 0.09
C GLY A 206 -7.21 -20.00 0.54
N CYS A 207 -7.03 -19.73 1.84
CA CYS A 207 -5.93 -18.89 2.32
C CYS A 207 -4.55 -19.53 2.10
N LEU A 208 -4.49 -20.87 2.17
CA LEU A 208 -3.27 -21.62 1.91
C LEU A 208 -3.12 -21.81 0.40
N ARG A 209 -2.07 -21.22 -0.18
CA ARG A 209 -1.75 -21.25 -1.61
C ARG A 209 -0.56 -22.20 -1.83
N PRO A 210 -0.79 -23.45 -2.24
CA PRO A 210 0.28 -24.41 -2.47
C PRO A 210 1.20 -23.95 -3.60
N LEU A 211 2.50 -24.22 -3.47
CA LEU A 211 3.50 -23.94 -4.51
C LEU A 211 3.86 -25.18 -5.33
N CYS A 212 3.02 -26.22 -5.26
CA CYS A 212 3.23 -27.50 -5.95
C CYS A 212 4.63 -28.11 -5.69
N MET A 213 5.12 -27.99 -4.45
CA MET A 213 6.38 -28.53 -3.98
C MET A 213 6.21 -29.09 -2.57
N TYR A 214 6.87 -30.20 -2.27
CA TYR A 214 6.98 -30.79 -0.93
C TYR A 214 8.41 -30.72 -0.42
N GLY A 215 8.58 -30.49 0.88
CA GLY A 215 9.86 -30.50 1.56
C GLY A 215 9.95 -31.64 2.56
N ALA A 216 11.05 -32.39 2.52
CA ALA A 216 11.45 -33.36 3.54
C ALA A 216 12.76 -32.90 4.19
N PHE A 217 12.74 -32.72 5.51
CA PHE A 217 13.90 -32.33 6.30
C PHE A 217 14.22 -33.40 7.35
N PHE A 218 15.48 -33.81 7.46
CA PHE A 218 15.94 -34.80 8.44
C PHE A 218 17.45 -34.68 8.67
N SER A 219 17.94 -35.26 9.76
CA SER A 219 19.38 -35.30 10.06
C SER A 219 20.05 -36.60 9.61
N THR A 220 21.36 -36.54 9.35
CA THR A 220 22.22 -37.70 9.10
C THR A 220 23.53 -37.54 9.86
N THR A 221 24.28 -38.63 10.07
CA THR A 221 25.66 -38.56 10.56
C THR A 221 26.54 -37.76 9.59
N LYS A 222 27.39 -36.87 10.14
CA LYS A 222 28.37 -36.10 9.37
C LYS A 222 29.47 -37.03 8.87
N GLU A 223 29.77 -36.97 7.59
CA GLU A 223 30.93 -37.65 6.99
C GLU A 223 32.00 -36.61 6.66
N GLU A 224 33.28 -37.02 6.61
CA GLU A 224 34.40 -36.12 6.32
C GLU A 224 34.21 -35.36 4.99
N ALA A 225 33.64 -36.03 3.98
CA ALA A 225 33.38 -35.45 2.65
C ALA A 225 32.29 -34.37 2.61
N ASP A 226 31.53 -34.16 3.69
CA ASP A 226 30.48 -33.13 3.74
C ASP A 226 31.11 -31.74 3.76
N GLY A 227 32.21 -31.59 4.51
CA GLY A 227 32.84 -30.31 4.79
C GLY A 227 31.89 -29.34 5.51
N ASP A 228 32.18 -28.04 5.35
CA ASP A 228 31.40 -26.96 5.96
C ASP A 228 30.62 -26.14 4.90
N TRP A 229 30.51 -26.67 3.68
CA TRP A 229 29.77 -26.07 2.57
C TRP A 229 28.48 -26.84 2.28
N ARG A 230 27.38 -26.13 2.03
CA ARG A 230 26.14 -26.74 1.55
C ARG A 230 26.34 -27.34 0.16
N SER A 231 26.14 -28.65 0.06
CA SER A 231 26.10 -29.34 -1.23
C SER A 231 24.68 -29.33 -1.77
N TRP A 232 24.46 -28.73 -2.94
CA TRP A 232 23.17 -28.66 -3.58
C TRP A 232 23.17 -29.45 -4.89
N TYR A 233 22.46 -30.58 -4.85
CA TYR A 233 22.31 -31.49 -5.97
C TYR A 233 20.90 -31.42 -6.57
N HIS A 234 20.82 -31.52 -7.88
CA HIS A 234 19.58 -31.54 -8.66
C HIS A 234 19.52 -32.82 -9.49
N ALA A 235 18.40 -33.54 -9.41
CA ALA A 235 18.06 -34.69 -10.24
C ALA A 235 16.85 -34.37 -11.13
N SER A 236 16.73 -35.10 -12.24
CA SER A 236 15.51 -35.11 -13.06
C SER A 236 14.30 -35.58 -12.25
N GLY A 237 13.09 -35.25 -12.72
CA GLY A 237 11.85 -35.47 -11.98
C GLY A 237 11.56 -34.39 -10.93
N GLY A 238 12.28 -33.26 -10.96
CA GLY A 238 12.06 -32.13 -10.07
C GLY A 238 12.50 -32.40 -8.64
N ILE A 239 13.60 -33.13 -8.46
CA ILE A 239 14.16 -33.47 -7.16
C ILE A 239 15.39 -32.60 -6.92
N SER A 240 15.44 -31.98 -5.74
CA SER A 240 16.59 -31.23 -5.28
C SER A 240 16.95 -31.72 -3.88
N VAL A 241 18.24 -31.98 -3.65
CA VAL A 241 18.75 -32.41 -2.34
C VAL A 241 19.84 -31.45 -1.90
N MET A 242 19.68 -30.92 -0.69
CA MET A 242 20.69 -30.11 -0.01
C MET A 242 21.24 -30.87 1.17
N LEU A 243 22.56 -31.07 1.22
CA LEU A 243 23.28 -31.59 2.39
C LEU A 243 24.06 -30.44 3.02
N ARG A 244 23.79 -30.15 4.29
CA ARG A 244 24.24 -28.94 4.97
C ARG A 244 24.91 -29.23 6.32
N PRO A 245 25.81 -28.35 6.80
CA PRO A 245 26.30 -28.41 8.17
C PRO A 245 25.17 -28.18 9.18
N SER A 246 25.22 -28.90 10.30
CA SER A 246 24.27 -28.71 11.41
C SER A 246 24.77 -27.75 12.50
N GLY A 247 26.01 -27.27 12.41
CA GLY A 247 26.71 -26.59 13.51
C GLY A 247 27.31 -27.53 14.56
N THR A 248 27.01 -28.83 14.50
CA THR A 248 27.66 -29.86 15.33
C THR A 248 28.69 -30.66 14.53
N LYS A 249 29.71 -31.21 15.20
CA LYS A 249 30.73 -32.05 14.54
C LYS A 249 30.21 -33.43 14.12
N GLU A 250 29.07 -33.85 14.65
CA GLU A 250 28.58 -35.24 14.56
C GLU A 250 27.46 -35.41 13.52
N LYS A 251 26.75 -34.34 13.15
CA LYS A 251 25.56 -34.40 12.29
C LYS A 251 25.65 -33.43 11.10
N SER A 252 25.01 -33.82 10.01
CA SER A 252 24.66 -32.99 8.86
C SER A 252 23.14 -32.97 8.70
N THR A 253 22.59 -31.91 8.14
CA THR A 253 21.15 -31.79 7.86
C THR A 253 20.88 -32.00 6.38
N VAL A 254 19.73 -32.59 6.06
CA VAL A 254 19.30 -32.85 4.69
C VAL A 254 17.97 -32.17 4.44
N LEU A 255 17.87 -31.43 3.34
CA LEU A 255 16.61 -30.92 2.80
C LEU A 255 16.39 -31.48 1.40
N VAL A 256 15.33 -32.27 1.24
CA VAL A 256 14.84 -32.78 -0.04
C VAL A 256 13.64 -31.95 -0.46
N LEU A 257 13.71 -31.35 -1.64
CA LEU A 257 12.62 -30.62 -2.28
C LEU A 257 12.11 -31.42 -3.48
N LEU A 258 10.80 -31.64 -3.52
CA LEU A 258 10.14 -32.50 -4.49
C LEU A 258 9.05 -31.70 -5.22
N ALA A 259 9.24 -31.49 -6.52
CA ALA A 259 8.23 -30.85 -7.36
C ALA A 259 7.05 -31.79 -7.63
N ASP A 260 5.85 -31.24 -7.51
CA ASP A 260 4.59 -31.95 -7.72
C ASP A 260 3.76 -31.34 -8.85
N LYS A 261 4.37 -31.16 -10.04
CA LYS A 261 3.71 -30.49 -11.17
C LYS A 261 2.37 -31.12 -11.60
N ASN A 262 2.23 -32.43 -11.42
CA ASN A 262 1.05 -33.19 -11.88
C ASN A 262 0.18 -33.69 -10.70
N GLY A 263 0.45 -33.25 -9.47
CA GLY A 263 -0.31 -33.67 -8.28
C GLY A 263 -0.09 -35.13 -7.87
N THR A 264 0.95 -35.79 -8.36
CA THR A 264 1.26 -37.20 -8.04
C THR A 264 1.60 -37.39 -6.57
N ILE A 265 2.40 -36.49 -5.99
CA ILE A 265 2.79 -36.54 -4.58
C ILE A 265 1.58 -36.25 -3.70
N THR A 266 0.81 -35.23 -4.06
CA THR A 266 -0.43 -34.87 -3.38
C THR A 266 -1.42 -36.04 -3.34
N LYS A 267 -1.61 -36.75 -4.48
CA LYS A 267 -2.46 -37.95 -4.52
C LYS A 267 -1.91 -39.11 -3.69
N ALA A 268 -0.58 -39.30 -3.69
CA ALA A 268 0.05 -40.40 -2.97
C ALA A 268 -0.01 -40.24 -1.44
N ILE A 269 0.02 -39.01 -0.94
CA ILE A 269 0.00 -38.73 0.51
C ILE A 269 -1.41 -38.40 1.04
N ALA A 270 -2.41 -38.27 0.17
CA ALA A 270 -3.78 -37.99 0.57
C ALA A 270 -4.29 -39.00 1.61
N GLY A 271 -4.83 -38.51 2.72
CA GLY A 271 -5.29 -39.31 3.86
C GLY A 271 -4.17 -39.85 4.76
N HIS A 272 -2.90 -39.63 4.42
CA HIS A 272 -1.72 -40.07 5.15
C HIS A 272 -0.77 -38.90 5.46
N GLU A 273 -1.28 -37.67 5.47
CA GLU A 273 -0.48 -36.43 5.60
C GLU A 273 0.25 -36.32 6.93
N ARG A 274 -0.16 -37.11 7.94
CA ARG A 274 0.45 -37.17 9.27
C ARG A 274 1.12 -38.51 9.57
N ASP A 275 1.11 -39.44 8.62
CA ASP A 275 1.74 -40.75 8.77
C ASP A 275 3.21 -40.69 8.36
N VAL A 276 4.10 -40.71 9.35
CA VAL A 276 5.56 -40.63 9.14
C VAL A 276 6.08 -41.82 8.32
N SER A 277 5.49 -43.01 8.45
CA SER A 277 5.89 -44.18 7.67
C SER A 277 5.54 -43.99 6.19
N ALA A 278 4.35 -43.46 5.89
CA ALA A 278 3.95 -43.12 4.52
C ALA A 278 4.84 -42.00 3.93
N GLN A 279 5.15 -40.98 4.72
CA GLN A 279 6.06 -39.89 4.32
C GLN A 279 7.47 -40.42 4.03
N LYS A 280 8.05 -41.25 4.91
CA LYS A 280 9.35 -41.91 4.70
C LYS A 280 9.35 -42.72 3.41
N TRP A 281 8.32 -43.56 3.22
CA TRP A 281 8.19 -44.38 2.01
C TRP A 281 8.17 -43.52 0.74
N LEU A 282 7.41 -42.43 0.73
CA LEU A 282 7.32 -41.53 -0.41
C LEU A 282 8.66 -40.84 -0.73
N VAL A 283 9.37 -40.37 0.30
CA VAL A 283 10.70 -39.77 0.14
C VAL A 283 11.69 -40.82 -0.39
N LEU A 284 11.72 -42.02 0.19
CA LEU A 284 12.54 -43.14 -0.29
C LEU A 284 12.27 -43.46 -1.76
N LYS A 285 10.98 -43.52 -2.14
CA LYS A 285 10.56 -43.78 -3.51
C LYS A 285 11.04 -42.71 -4.49
N LYS A 286 11.04 -41.45 -4.06
CA LYS A 286 11.55 -40.32 -4.86
C LYS A 286 13.07 -40.28 -4.93
N LEU A 287 13.77 -40.81 -3.93
CA LEU A 287 15.23 -40.90 -3.94
C LEU A 287 15.75 -42.09 -4.76
N GLU A 288 14.89 -42.98 -5.26
CA GLU A 288 15.32 -44.08 -6.14
C GLU A 288 15.92 -43.56 -7.46
N GLY A 289 17.14 -43.99 -7.78
CA GLY A 289 17.80 -43.70 -9.05
C GLY A 289 18.34 -42.27 -9.18
N ILE A 290 18.45 -41.51 -8.08
CA ILE A 290 19.03 -40.16 -8.12
C ILE A 290 20.55 -40.16 -8.27
N ALA A 291 21.20 -41.32 -8.09
CA ALA A 291 22.65 -41.54 -8.17
C ALA A 291 23.51 -40.81 -7.11
N TRP A 292 23.27 -39.53 -6.83
CA TRP A 292 24.09 -38.76 -5.88
C TRP A 292 23.79 -39.16 -4.43
N LYS A 293 24.76 -39.82 -3.78
CA LYS A 293 24.69 -40.25 -2.37
C LYS A 293 23.41 -41.02 -2.00
N GLU A 294 22.81 -41.70 -2.98
CA GLU A 294 21.48 -42.32 -2.86
C GLU A 294 21.37 -43.25 -1.64
N ASP A 295 22.27 -44.23 -1.52
CA ASP A 295 22.25 -45.20 -0.41
C ASP A 295 22.37 -44.53 0.96
N ARG A 296 23.18 -43.46 1.04
CA ARG A 296 23.34 -42.69 2.27
C ARG A 296 22.06 -41.94 2.62
N LEU A 297 21.45 -41.27 1.64
CA LEU A 297 20.21 -40.53 1.83
C LEU A 297 19.06 -41.46 2.22
N LYS A 298 18.96 -42.64 1.60
CA LYS A 298 17.97 -43.65 1.96
C LYS A 298 18.14 -44.16 3.40
N ARG A 299 19.36 -44.55 3.79
CA ARG A 299 19.67 -44.93 5.19
C ARG A 299 19.32 -43.81 6.17
N ALA A 300 19.59 -42.56 5.81
CA ALA A 300 19.27 -41.42 6.65
C ALA A 300 17.75 -41.23 6.81
N VAL A 301 16.97 -41.36 5.74
CA VAL A 301 15.49 -41.30 5.82
C VAL A 301 14.93 -42.42 6.70
N GLU A 302 15.43 -43.65 6.55
CA GLU A 302 15.01 -44.80 7.35
C GLU A 302 15.28 -44.56 8.84
N ALA A 303 16.50 -44.12 9.18
CA ALA A 303 16.94 -43.87 10.55
C ALA A 303 16.44 -42.55 11.16
N ALA A 304 15.82 -41.66 10.38
CA ALA A 304 15.43 -40.33 10.86
C ALA A 304 14.26 -40.39 11.86
N ASP A 305 14.52 -40.04 13.10
CA ASP A 305 13.48 -39.79 14.11
C ASP A 305 12.97 -38.33 14.06
N ASP A 306 13.65 -37.47 13.29
CA ASP A 306 13.37 -36.03 13.16
C ASP A 306 12.85 -35.64 11.76
N LEU A 307 12.29 -36.60 11.00
CA LEU A 307 11.73 -36.32 9.69
C LEU A 307 10.56 -35.34 9.77
N TYR A 308 10.71 -34.18 9.13
CA TYR A 308 9.64 -33.24 8.85
C TYR A 308 9.28 -33.28 7.36
N PHE A 309 8.03 -33.60 7.04
CA PHE A 309 7.52 -33.60 5.67
C PHE A 309 6.26 -32.74 5.58
N ASP A 310 6.23 -31.79 4.64
CA ASP A 310 5.06 -30.95 4.42
C ASP A 310 5.03 -30.35 3.01
N THR A 311 3.84 -29.87 2.61
CA THR A 311 3.70 -29.03 1.42
C THR A 311 4.32 -27.66 1.67
N THR A 312 4.96 -27.10 0.65
CA THR A 312 5.30 -25.68 0.64
C THR A 312 4.09 -24.88 0.17
N ALA A 313 3.80 -23.81 0.88
CA ALA A 313 2.66 -22.94 0.58
C ALA A 313 2.92 -21.53 1.10
N GLN A 314 2.11 -20.60 0.62
CA GLN A 314 1.94 -19.29 1.22
C GLN A 314 0.61 -19.24 1.98
N VAL A 315 0.54 -18.40 3.02
CA VAL A 315 -0.75 -18.04 3.64
C VAL A 315 -1.07 -16.63 3.21
N LYS A 316 -2.19 -16.47 2.49
CA LYS A 316 -2.71 -15.17 2.04
C LYS A 316 -4.08 -14.95 2.66
N LEU A 317 -4.19 -13.93 3.49
CA LEU A 317 -5.41 -13.49 4.15
C LEU A 317 -5.60 -12.00 3.92
N ASP A 318 -6.85 -11.60 3.70
CA ASP A 318 -7.22 -10.18 3.54
C ASP A 318 -7.00 -9.40 4.84
N ARG A 319 -7.31 -10.00 6.00
CA ARG A 319 -7.05 -9.44 7.34
C ARG A 319 -6.36 -10.46 8.24
N TRP A 320 -5.50 -9.99 9.14
CA TRP A 320 -4.80 -10.85 10.11
C TRP A 320 -5.43 -10.83 11.51
N SER A 321 -6.49 -10.05 11.70
CA SER A 321 -7.24 -10.02 12.95
C SER A 321 -8.74 -10.17 12.72
N LYS A 322 -9.43 -10.72 13.73
CA LYS A 322 -10.88 -10.82 13.79
C LYS A 322 -11.32 -10.71 15.25
N GLY A 323 -11.95 -9.57 15.59
CA GLY A 323 -12.25 -9.22 16.98
C GLY A 323 -10.98 -9.17 17.82
N ARG A 324 -10.97 -9.93 18.91
CA ARG A 324 -9.89 -10.05 19.90
C ARG A 324 -8.85 -11.12 19.55
N VAL A 325 -8.90 -11.69 18.35
CA VAL A 325 -7.94 -12.67 17.84
C VAL A 325 -7.08 -12.05 16.74
N VAL A 326 -5.75 -12.18 16.84
CA VAL A 326 -4.79 -11.72 15.82
C VAL A 326 -3.81 -12.84 15.46
N LEU A 327 -3.41 -12.92 14.19
CA LEU A 327 -2.45 -13.90 13.69
C LEU A 327 -1.06 -13.27 13.56
N LEU A 328 -0.04 -14.06 13.86
CA LEU A 328 1.36 -13.65 13.87
C LEU A 328 2.25 -14.70 13.18
N GLY A 329 3.15 -14.24 12.31
CA GLY A 329 4.06 -15.09 11.55
C GLY A 329 3.35 -15.96 10.51
N ASP A 330 3.85 -17.19 10.31
CA ASP A 330 3.31 -18.13 9.32
C ASP A 330 1.83 -18.50 9.54
N ALA A 331 1.27 -18.23 10.72
CA ALA A 331 -0.16 -18.38 10.98
C ALA A 331 -1.01 -17.40 10.17
N GLY A 332 -0.51 -16.18 9.90
CA GLY A 332 -1.22 -15.15 9.14
C GLY A 332 -0.70 -14.92 7.72
N TYR A 333 0.61 -15.05 7.52
CA TYR A 333 1.26 -14.53 6.31
C TYR A 333 2.53 -15.29 5.89
N CYS A 334 2.48 -16.63 5.92
CA CYS A 334 3.62 -17.44 5.48
C CYS A 334 4.09 -17.04 4.06
N ALA A 335 5.37 -16.69 3.94
CA ALA A 335 5.98 -16.22 2.68
C ALA A 335 6.48 -17.36 1.77
N SER A 336 6.40 -18.61 2.24
CA SER A 336 7.06 -19.81 1.74
C SER A 336 8.57 -19.90 2.05
N PRO A 337 9.14 -21.12 2.12
CA PRO A 337 10.58 -21.32 2.30
C PRO A 337 11.44 -20.71 1.18
N PHE A 338 10.90 -20.58 -0.04
CA PHE A 338 11.62 -20.08 -1.21
C PHE A 338 11.90 -18.57 -1.16
N SER A 339 11.18 -17.83 -0.33
CA SER A 339 11.47 -16.40 -0.10
C SER A 339 12.69 -16.19 0.80
N GLY A 340 13.05 -17.16 1.65
CA GLY A 340 14.05 -16.99 2.69
C GLY A 340 13.67 -16.01 3.81
N MET A 341 12.43 -15.49 3.83
CA MET A 341 12.03 -14.38 4.71
C MET A 341 11.16 -14.78 5.92
N GLY A 342 10.79 -16.06 6.06
CA GLY A 342 9.86 -16.50 7.12
C GLY A 342 10.28 -16.10 8.54
N THR A 343 11.54 -16.36 8.92
CA THR A 343 12.08 -15.97 10.23
C THR A 343 12.12 -14.45 10.41
N THR A 344 12.54 -13.73 9.38
CA THR A 344 12.58 -12.27 9.38
C THR A 344 11.19 -11.67 9.62
N LEU A 345 10.16 -12.18 8.94
CA LEU A 345 8.78 -11.74 9.11
C LEU A 345 8.18 -12.12 10.47
N ALA A 346 8.59 -13.25 11.05
CA ALA A 346 8.21 -13.64 12.40
C ALA A 346 8.74 -12.66 13.45
N LEU A 347 10.03 -12.27 13.35
CA LEU A 347 10.67 -11.31 14.23
C LEU A 347 10.10 -9.90 14.06
N ALA A 348 10.00 -9.41 12.82
CA ALA A 348 9.43 -8.11 12.53
C ALA A 348 7.97 -8.03 12.97
N GLY A 349 7.18 -9.06 12.68
CA GLY A 349 5.77 -9.12 13.08
C GLY A 349 5.58 -9.03 14.59
N ALA A 350 6.41 -9.75 15.36
CA ALA A 350 6.34 -9.68 16.82
C ALA A 350 6.69 -8.28 17.34
N TYR A 351 7.68 -7.63 16.71
CA TYR A 351 8.05 -6.25 17.04
C TYR A 351 6.95 -5.24 16.76
N HIS A 352 6.37 -5.26 15.56
CA HIS A 352 5.28 -4.35 15.19
C HIS A 352 4.03 -4.60 16.03
N LEU A 353 3.65 -5.86 16.27
CA LEU A 353 2.49 -6.16 17.11
C LEU A 353 2.70 -5.74 18.55
N ALA A 354 3.88 -5.96 19.14
CA ALA A 354 4.21 -5.49 20.47
C ALA A 354 4.12 -3.96 20.57
N GLY A 355 4.73 -3.25 19.61
CA GLY A 355 4.68 -1.79 19.54
C GLY A 355 3.24 -1.27 19.47
N SER A 356 2.43 -1.82 18.57
CA SER A 356 1.02 -1.42 18.42
C SER A 356 0.19 -1.68 19.67
N LEU A 357 0.37 -2.83 20.34
CA LEU A 357 -0.33 -3.15 21.60
C LEU A 357 0.12 -2.29 22.79
N VAL A 358 1.38 -1.85 22.78
CA VAL A 358 1.90 -0.92 23.78
C VAL A 358 1.33 0.48 23.55
N THR A 359 1.36 0.98 22.32
CA THR A 359 0.86 2.31 21.93
C THR A 359 -0.65 2.43 22.13
N PHE A 360 -1.44 1.51 21.55
CA PHE A 360 -2.90 1.52 21.62
C PHE A 360 -3.40 0.62 22.76
N SER A 361 -2.94 0.92 23.97
CA SER A 361 -3.27 0.15 25.17
C SER A 361 -4.80 0.01 25.33
N TYR A 362 -5.28 -1.22 25.47
CA TYR A 362 -6.71 -1.57 25.61
C TYR A 362 -7.60 -1.27 24.39
N GLN A 363 -7.04 -0.68 23.32
CA GLN A 363 -7.71 -0.39 22.04
C GLN A 363 -7.22 -1.36 20.97
N HIS A 364 -7.56 -2.64 21.16
CA HIS A 364 -7.03 -3.75 20.34
C HIS A 364 -7.33 -3.63 18.84
N GLU A 365 -8.48 -3.06 18.46
CA GLU A 365 -8.82 -2.85 17.04
C GLU A 365 -7.84 -1.89 16.35
N LEU A 366 -7.53 -0.76 16.98
CA LEU A 366 -6.50 0.18 16.48
C LEU A 366 -5.10 -0.45 16.49
N ALA A 367 -4.78 -1.22 17.55
CA ALA A 367 -3.50 -1.91 17.63
C ALA A 367 -3.32 -2.92 16.48
N PHE A 368 -4.36 -3.69 16.18
CA PHE A 368 -4.33 -4.68 15.10
C PHE A 368 -4.29 -4.03 13.72
N ALA A 369 -5.03 -2.93 13.52
CA ALA A 369 -4.97 -2.15 12.28
C ALA A 369 -3.56 -1.56 12.05
N GLN A 370 -2.95 -0.95 13.06
CA GLN A 370 -1.59 -0.40 12.94
C GLN A 370 -0.56 -1.50 12.66
N TYR A 371 -0.67 -2.64 13.36
CA TYR A 371 0.18 -3.80 13.15
C TYR A 371 0.10 -4.28 11.69
N GLU A 372 -1.12 -4.44 11.19
CA GLU A 372 -1.37 -4.91 9.83
C GLU A 372 -0.83 -3.92 8.78
N ASN A 373 -1.14 -2.63 8.92
CA ASN A 373 -0.66 -1.57 8.03
C ASN A 373 0.88 -1.51 7.95
N SER A 374 1.56 -1.70 9.09
CA SER A 374 3.02 -1.65 9.14
C SER A 374 3.68 -2.89 8.52
N MET A 375 3.04 -4.06 8.66
CA MET A 375 3.62 -5.34 8.23
C MET A 375 3.22 -5.75 6.82
N ARG A 376 2.07 -5.28 6.30
CA ARG A 376 1.54 -5.65 4.97
C ARG A 376 2.55 -5.47 3.83
N PRO A 377 3.25 -4.33 3.70
CA PRO A 377 4.21 -4.12 2.61
C PRO A 377 5.41 -5.09 2.68
N LEU A 378 5.90 -5.37 3.89
CA LEU A 378 7.01 -6.30 4.12
C LEU A 378 6.63 -7.73 3.74
N VAL A 379 5.42 -8.14 4.11
CA VAL A 379 4.87 -9.46 3.80
C VAL A 379 4.66 -9.63 2.29
N GLU A 380 4.01 -8.67 1.63
CA GLU A 380 3.69 -8.78 0.21
C GLU A 380 4.95 -8.86 -0.65
N LYS A 381 5.96 -8.06 -0.33
CA LYS A 381 7.28 -8.14 -0.96
C LYS A 381 7.93 -9.51 -0.77
N ALA A 382 7.88 -10.06 0.44
CA ALA A 382 8.43 -11.39 0.74
C ALA A 382 7.64 -12.53 0.09
N GLN A 383 6.34 -12.34 -0.19
CA GLN A 383 5.49 -13.31 -0.87
C GLN A 383 5.60 -13.28 -2.40
N LYS A 384 6.24 -12.27 -3.00
CA LYS A 384 6.48 -12.22 -4.45
C LYS A 384 7.69 -13.12 -4.79
N LEU A 385 7.44 -14.25 -5.46
CA LEU A 385 8.49 -15.12 -6.00
C LEU A 385 8.78 -14.73 -7.46
N PRO A 386 10.03 -14.86 -7.95
CA PRO A 386 10.35 -14.61 -9.36
C PRO A 386 9.54 -15.51 -10.31
N PRO A 387 9.17 -15.04 -11.52
CA PRO A 387 8.42 -15.84 -12.49
C PRO A 387 9.08 -17.20 -12.77
N GLY A 388 8.28 -18.26 -12.75
CA GLY A 388 8.76 -19.64 -12.95
C GLY A 388 9.41 -20.30 -11.72
N MET A 389 9.65 -19.57 -10.62
CA MET A 389 10.02 -20.18 -9.34
C MET A 389 8.80 -20.71 -8.58
N PRO A 390 8.93 -21.83 -7.84
CA PRO A 390 10.16 -22.61 -7.60
C PRO A 390 10.53 -23.60 -8.72
N HIS A 391 9.72 -23.77 -9.77
CA HIS A 391 9.90 -24.86 -10.74
C HIS A 391 11.15 -24.76 -11.63
N LEU A 392 11.67 -23.57 -11.91
CA LEU A 392 12.87 -23.39 -12.75
C LEU A 392 14.14 -24.01 -12.10
N ILE A 393 14.25 -23.95 -10.77
CA ILE A 393 15.34 -24.56 -10.00
C ILE A 393 15.07 -26.03 -9.63
N HIS A 394 13.95 -26.59 -10.08
CA HIS A 394 13.59 -28.00 -9.88
C HIS A 394 13.24 -28.67 -11.22
N PRO A 395 14.24 -28.81 -12.13
CA PRO A 395 14.03 -29.29 -13.48
C PRO A 395 13.50 -30.73 -13.53
N GLN A 396 12.56 -30.97 -14.44
CA GLN A 396 11.92 -32.28 -14.63
C GLN A 396 12.75 -33.24 -15.48
N THR A 397 13.68 -32.74 -16.29
CA THR A 397 14.44 -33.52 -17.26
C THR A 397 15.95 -33.44 -16.99
N LEU A 398 16.70 -34.43 -17.45
CA LEU A 398 18.18 -34.41 -17.37
C LEU A 398 18.76 -33.22 -18.13
N TRP A 399 18.15 -32.85 -19.26
CA TRP A 399 18.52 -31.66 -20.03
C TRP A 399 18.32 -30.37 -19.23
N GLY A 400 17.20 -30.25 -18.50
CA GLY A 400 16.95 -29.10 -17.63
C GLY A 400 17.95 -29.02 -16.47
N VAL A 401 18.33 -30.16 -15.88
CA VAL A 401 19.41 -30.22 -14.86
C VAL A 401 20.73 -29.73 -15.44
N TRP A 402 21.07 -30.14 -16.66
CA TRP A 402 22.30 -29.72 -17.33
C TRP A 402 22.31 -28.21 -17.60
N LEU A 403 21.21 -27.66 -18.14
CA LEU A 403 21.07 -26.20 -18.37
C LEU A 403 21.19 -25.39 -17.08
N LEU A 404 20.54 -25.82 -16.00
CA LEU A 404 20.65 -25.18 -14.69
C LEU A 404 22.10 -25.14 -14.20
N ARG A 405 22.83 -26.25 -14.33
CA ARG A 405 24.24 -26.31 -13.92
C ARG A 405 25.14 -25.43 -14.77
N ILE A 406 24.94 -25.38 -16.09
CA ILE A 406 25.67 -24.48 -16.99
C ILE A 406 25.40 -23.03 -16.60
N PHE A 407 24.14 -22.66 -16.38
CA PHE A 407 23.77 -21.31 -15.94
C PHE A 407 24.46 -20.93 -14.62
N CYS A 408 24.42 -21.78 -13.60
CA CYS A 408 25.14 -21.55 -12.35
C CYS A 408 26.66 -21.44 -12.54
N ALA A 409 27.24 -22.28 -13.42
CA ALA A 409 28.67 -22.22 -13.73
C ALA A 409 29.03 -20.89 -14.40
N LEU A 410 28.25 -20.42 -15.38
CA LEU A 410 28.47 -19.15 -16.06
C LEU A 410 28.47 -17.96 -15.08
N ILE A 411 27.54 -17.93 -14.12
CA ILE A 411 27.50 -16.90 -13.07
C ILE A 411 28.75 -16.97 -12.17
N HIS A 412 29.15 -18.18 -11.78
CA HIS A 412 30.34 -18.37 -10.95
C HIS A 412 31.62 -17.89 -11.68
N TRP A 413 31.77 -18.24 -12.96
CA TRP A 413 32.94 -17.87 -13.75
C TRP A 413 32.97 -16.39 -14.12
N SER A 414 31.82 -15.74 -14.38
CA SER A 414 31.77 -14.30 -14.64
C SER A 414 32.19 -13.47 -13.42
N ALA A 415 31.78 -13.89 -12.22
CA ALA A 415 32.22 -13.29 -10.96
C ALA A 415 33.74 -13.46 -10.73
N ALA A 416 34.30 -14.63 -11.07
CA ALA A 416 35.73 -14.91 -10.95
C ALA A 416 36.59 -14.08 -11.93
N ILE A 417 36.13 -13.92 -13.19
CA ILE A 417 36.82 -13.14 -14.22
C ILE A 417 36.91 -11.64 -13.83
N LEU A 418 35.83 -11.09 -13.28
CA LEU A 418 35.80 -9.69 -12.84
C LEU A 418 36.70 -9.44 -11.62
N PHE A 419 36.85 -10.42 -10.74
CA PHE A 419 37.77 -10.33 -9.60
C PHE A 419 39.25 -10.33 -10.04
N THR A 420 39.59 -11.08 -11.11
CA THR A 420 40.96 -11.11 -11.67
C THR A 420 41.36 -9.87 -12.47
N LEU A 421 40.40 -9.08 -12.98
CA LEU A 421 40.66 -7.92 -13.83
C LEU A 421 40.84 -6.58 -13.08
N ASN A 422 40.73 -6.57 -11.74
CA ASN A 422 41.00 -5.42 -10.87
C ASN A 422 40.40 -4.07 -11.32
N MET A 423 39.21 -4.10 -11.94
CA MET A 423 38.51 -2.90 -12.38
C MET A 423 37.79 -2.25 -11.20
N LYS A 424 38.34 -1.14 -10.71
CA LYS A 424 37.68 -0.26 -9.73
C LYS A 424 36.81 0.77 -10.46
N SER A 425 35.56 0.42 -10.75
CA SER A 425 34.51 1.42 -11.00
C SER A 425 33.19 0.94 -10.38
N ALA A 426 32.58 1.81 -9.58
CA ALA A 426 31.35 1.55 -8.83
C ALA A 426 30.10 1.34 -9.73
N SER A 427 30.27 1.40 -11.06
CA SER A 427 29.19 1.34 -12.04
C SER A 427 29.03 -0.04 -12.72
N PHE A 428 29.80 -1.06 -12.31
CA PHE A 428 29.71 -2.41 -12.92
C PHE A 428 29.33 -3.54 -11.94
N LEU A 429 29.39 -3.32 -10.63
CA LEU A 429 28.83 -4.27 -9.65
C LEU A 429 27.29 -4.31 -9.71
N ALA A 430 26.65 -3.23 -10.15
CA ALA A 430 25.26 -3.24 -10.56
C ALA A 430 25.02 -4.10 -11.82
N LEU A 431 26.02 -4.20 -12.72
CA LEU A 431 25.89 -4.92 -13.99
C LEU A 431 25.93 -6.45 -13.86
N VAL A 432 26.56 -6.98 -12.81
CA VAL A 432 26.55 -8.44 -12.53
C VAL A 432 25.24 -8.87 -11.86
N SER A 433 24.52 -7.95 -11.23
CA SER A 433 23.14 -8.19 -10.77
C SER A 433 22.10 -8.11 -11.90
N THR A 434 22.41 -7.40 -12.99
CA THR A 434 21.50 -7.20 -14.14
C THR A 434 21.83 -8.04 -15.38
N ALA A 435 22.93 -8.79 -15.40
CA ALA A 435 23.26 -9.72 -16.51
C ALA A 435 22.38 -11.00 -16.57
N SER A 436 21.29 -11.07 -15.80
CA SER A 436 20.18 -12.02 -16.03
C SER A 436 19.07 -11.44 -16.91
N ALA A 437 19.22 -10.20 -17.40
CA ALA A 437 18.27 -9.53 -18.28
C ALA A 437 18.98 -8.99 -19.54
N ALA A 438 18.38 -9.31 -20.70
CA ALA A 438 18.69 -8.85 -22.05
C ALA A 438 19.81 -9.56 -22.85
N LEU A 439 19.40 -10.53 -23.69
CA LEU A 439 19.83 -10.61 -25.09
C LEU A 439 18.61 -11.03 -25.95
N VAL A 440 18.42 -10.29 -27.05
CA VAL A 440 17.20 -10.15 -27.87
C VAL A 440 17.24 -11.03 -29.13
N GLU A 441 16.05 -11.42 -29.58
CA GLU A 441 15.60 -11.92 -30.91
C GLU A 441 16.32 -13.07 -31.62
N ARG A 442 15.56 -14.17 -31.78
CA ARG A 442 15.17 -14.68 -33.11
C ARG A 442 13.85 -15.45 -32.97
N GLN A 443 12.84 -15.05 -33.75
CA GLN A 443 11.65 -15.86 -33.98
C GLN A 443 12.02 -17.20 -34.61
N PRO A 444 11.26 -18.26 -34.29
CA PRO A 444 10.83 -19.20 -35.32
C PRO A 444 9.31 -19.35 -35.32
N ASP A 445 8.74 -18.95 -36.45
CA ASP A 445 7.64 -19.56 -37.21
C ASP A 445 6.81 -20.65 -36.53
N GLY A 446 5.50 -20.38 -36.43
CA GLY A 446 4.46 -21.31 -36.86
C GLY A 446 4.06 -22.48 -35.96
N GLY A 447 2.94 -22.30 -35.24
CA GLY A 447 1.78 -23.17 -35.46
C GLY A 447 1.30 -24.08 -34.32
N TRP A 448 -0.01 -23.89 -34.03
CA TRP A 448 -1.02 -24.82 -33.47
C TRP A 448 -0.96 -24.99 -31.93
N TRP A 449 -1.99 -24.67 -31.11
CA TRP A 449 -3.44 -24.97 -31.24
C TRP A 449 -4.36 -23.95 -30.51
N ASP A 450 -5.57 -23.77 -31.10
CA ASP A 450 -6.89 -23.25 -30.65
C ASP A 450 -7.01 -21.87 -29.96
N ALA A 451 -7.53 -20.80 -30.60
CA ALA A 451 -8.87 -20.53 -31.22
C ALA A 451 -9.99 -20.09 -30.23
N ASN A 452 -9.85 -18.88 -29.67
CA ASN A 452 -10.89 -17.81 -29.61
C ASN A 452 -10.59 -16.75 -28.52
N TRP A 453 -9.51 -15.97 -28.70
CA TRP A 453 -9.29 -14.73 -27.94
C TRP A 453 -8.23 -13.85 -28.65
N THR A 454 -8.52 -12.58 -28.94
CA THR A 454 -7.66 -11.70 -29.79
C THR A 454 -7.23 -10.38 -29.16
N GLY A 455 -7.34 -10.20 -27.84
CA GLY A 455 -6.73 -9.05 -27.14
C GLY A 455 -5.26 -9.33 -26.77
N PRO A 456 -4.36 -8.33 -26.70
CA PRO A 456 -3.00 -8.56 -26.23
C PRO A 456 -2.99 -8.77 -24.71
N ARG A 457 -2.72 -9.99 -24.26
CA ARG A 457 -2.19 -10.25 -22.92
C ARG A 457 -0.72 -9.87 -22.97
N GLY A 458 -0.26 -9.00 -22.07
CA GLY A 458 1.17 -8.74 -21.89
C GLY A 458 1.91 -10.01 -21.45
N TYR A 459 3.25 -9.95 -21.45
CA TYR A 459 4.17 -11.07 -21.20
C TYR A 459 3.89 -11.84 -19.87
N ASP A 460 3.14 -11.22 -18.94
CA ASP A 460 2.83 -11.75 -17.61
C ASP A 460 1.38 -12.25 -17.44
N GLY A 461 0.57 -12.27 -18.50
CA GLY A 461 -0.82 -12.75 -18.45
C GLY A 461 -1.83 -11.76 -17.87
N CYS A 462 -1.46 -10.49 -17.69
CA CYS A 462 -2.30 -9.41 -17.18
C CYS A 462 -3.07 -8.66 -18.30
N PRO A 463 -4.25 -8.07 -18.02
CA PRO A 463 -4.88 -7.14 -18.94
C PRO A 463 -4.01 -5.87 -19.04
N GLN A 464 -3.34 -5.68 -20.18
CA GLN A 464 -2.73 -4.41 -20.51
C GLN A 464 -3.78 -3.55 -21.20
N PHE A 465 -4.17 -2.44 -20.58
CA PHE A 465 -5.17 -1.55 -21.19
C PHE A 465 -4.49 -0.65 -22.22
N GLN A 466 -5.19 -0.39 -23.32
CA GLN A 466 -4.73 0.57 -24.32
C GLN A 466 -5.10 2.00 -23.93
N HIS A 467 -6.19 2.13 -23.15
CA HIS A 467 -6.74 3.40 -22.72
C HIS A 467 -7.04 3.40 -21.22
N VAL A 468 -6.85 4.54 -20.58
CA VAL A 468 -7.31 4.81 -19.22
C VAL A 468 -8.15 6.09 -19.23
N ALA A 469 -9.35 6.03 -18.66
CA ALA A 469 -10.22 7.16 -18.44
C ALA A 469 -10.24 7.50 -16.94
N VAL A 470 -9.87 8.71 -16.55
CA VAL A 470 -9.94 9.17 -15.14
C VAL A 470 -10.97 10.29 -15.03
N LEU A 471 -12.08 10.02 -14.36
CA LEU A 471 -13.20 10.94 -14.25
C LEU A 471 -13.37 11.36 -12.78
N SER A 472 -13.23 12.65 -12.50
CA SER A 472 -13.56 13.24 -11.19
C SER A 472 -15.04 13.54 -11.13
N VAL A 473 -15.75 13.09 -10.09
CA VAL A 473 -17.11 13.58 -9.78
C VAL A 473 -17.02 14.42 -8.53
N ASP A 474 -16.94 15.73 -8.68
CA ASP A 474 -16.65 16.64 -7.57
C ASP A 474 -17.72 16.59 -6.49
N GLY A 475 -17.26 16.52 -5.24
CA GLY A 475 -18.14 16.44 -4.08
C GLY A 475 -18.70 15.04 -3.81
N LEU A 476 -18.55 14.06 -4.70
CA LEU A 476 -19.13 12.73 -4.51
C LEU A 476 -18.50 12.01 -3.31
N HIS A 477 -19.22 11.92 -2.19
CA HIS A 477 -18.74 11.27 -0.98
C HIS A 477 -18.77 9.74 -1.09
N ALA A 478 -17.91 9.07 -0.31
CA ALA A 478 -17.91 7.61 -0.23
C ALA A 478 -19.29 7.06 0.18
N SER A 479 -19.98 7.78 1.06
CA SER A 479 -21.31 7.43 1.56
C SER A 479 -22.38 7.50 0.47
N ASP A 480 -22.23 8.33 -0.55
CA ASP A 480 -23.25 8.55 -1.58
C ASP A 480 -23.43 7.36 -2.50
N ILE A 481 -22.38 6.56 -2.72
CA ILE A 481 -22.46 5.35 -3.53
C ILE A 481 -23.44 4.35 -2.92
N ASP A 482 -23.36 4.05 -1.62
CA ASP A 482 -24.28 3.08 -1.00
C ASP A 482 -25.74 3.55 -1.06
N LYS A 483 -25.96 4.85 -0.88
CA LYS A 483 -27.29 5.46 -0.98
C LYS A 483 -27.82 5.37 -2.40
N TRP A 484 -27.00 5.70 -3.38
CA TRP A 484 -27.38 5.64 -4.78
C TRP A 484 -27.70 4.21 -5.21
N LEU A 485 -26.89 3.23 -4.82
CA LEU A 485 -27.16 1.81 -5.08
C LEU A 485 -28.44 1.32 -4.40
N SER A 486 -28.75 1.82 -3.20
CA SER A 486 -30.02 1.51 -2.53
C SER A 486 -31.23 2.12 -3.23
N LEU A 487 -31.10 3.34 -3.78
CA LEU A 487 -32.18 4.04 -4.47
C LEU A 487 -32.39 3.53 -5.90
N LYS A 488 -31.31 3.19 -6.59
CA LYS A 488 -31.27 2.81 -8.00
C LYS A 488 -30.35 1.58 -8.17
N PRO A 489 -30.79 0.38 -7.75
CA PRO A 489 -29.96 -0.82 -7.79
C PRO A 489 -29.56 -1.29 -9.21
N SER A 490 -30.22 -0.78 -10.24
CA SER A 490 -29.92 -1.04 -11.65
C SER A 490 -29.33 0.17 -12.38
N SER A 491 -28.71 1.10 -11.63
CA SER A 491 -28.04 2.27 -12.20
C SER A 491 -26.76 1.91 -12.97
N ASN A 492 -26.22 2.84 -13.76
CA ASN A 492 -24.98 2.61 -14.49
C ASN A 492 -23.80 2.41 -13.55
N ILE A 493 -23.73 3.15 -12.44
CA ILE A 493 -22.72 2.97 -11.39
C ILE A 493 -22.84 1.56 -10.80
N SER A 494 -24.06 1.08 -10.53
CA SER A 494 -24.28 -0.29 -10.05
C SER A 494 -23.72 -1.34 -11.03
N MET A 495 -24.05 -1.21 -12.32
CA MET A 495 -23.55 -2.09 -13.38
C MET A 495 -22.03 -1.99 -13.56
N MET A 496 -21.44 -0.80 -13.41
CA MET A 496 -20.00 -0.62 -13.45
C MET A 496 -19.31 -1.34 -12.28
N LEU A 497 -19.88 -1.26 -11.08
CA LEU A 497 -19.36 -1.91 -9.88
C LEU A 497 -19.50 -3.44 -9.91
N ASP A 498 -20.45 -3.99 -10.67
CA ASP A 498 -20.53 -5.44 -10.92
C ASP A 498 -19.33 -5.99 -11.71
N HIS A 499 -18.63 -5.12 -12.43
CA HIS A 499 -17.37 -5.40 -13.13
C HIS A 499 -16.31 -4.38 -12.73
N GLY A 500 -16.10 -4.22 -11.42
CA GLY A 500 -15.23 -3.17 -10.91
C GLY A 500 -14.67 -3.40 -9.52
N TYR A 501 -13.69 -2.58 -9.18
CA TYR A 501 -13.10 -2.48 -7.86
C TYR A 501 -13.66 -1.25 -7.15
N ARG A 502 -14.28 -1.43 -5.99
CA ARG A 502 -14.79 -0.35 -5.15
C ARG A 502 -13.82 -0.06 -4.02
N TYR A 503 -13.49 1.20 -3.80
CA TYR A 503 -12.61 1.66 -2.72
C TYR A 503 -13.43 2.42 -1.69
N THR A 504 -13.89 1.75 -0.65
CA THR A 504 -14.78 2.33 0.39
C THR A 504 -13.99 3.17 1.39
N GLY A 505 -12.68 2.98 1.52
CA GLY A 505 -11.78 3.77 2.37
C GLY A 505 -10.96 4.82 1.63
N ALA A 506 -11.47 5.38 0.52
CA ALA A 506 -10.74 6.36 -0.31
C ALA A 506 -10.79 7.78 0.26
N TYR A 507 -9.63 8.43 0.35
CA TYR A 507 -9.48 9.80 0.84
C TYR A 507 -8.72 10.66 -0.16
N THR A 508 -9.15 11.90 -0.34
CA THR A 508 -8.37 12.91 -1.07
C THR A 508 -7.26 13.55 -0.20
N THR A 509 -6.46 14.41 -0.80
CA THR A 509 -5.39 15.17 -0.13
C THR A 509 -5.94 16.11 0.95
N PHE A 510 -5.02 16.64 1.75
CA PHE A 510 -5.27 17.85 2.54
C PHE A 510 -4.26 18.92 2.10
N PRO A 511 -4.68 20.17 1.87
CA PRO A 511 -6.06 20.64 1.79
C PRO A 511 -6.87 19.91 0.71
N SER A 512 -8.18 19.83 0.88
CA SER A 512 -9.08 19.09 -0.01
C SER A 512 -9.79 20.02 -0.99
N ASP A 513 -9.03 20.95 -1.56
CA ASP A 513 -9.52 21.83 -2.61
C ASP A 513 -9.43 21.17 -4.01
N SER A 514 -10.12 21.78 -4.98
CA SER A 514 -10.09 21.48 -6.40
C SER A 514 -8.68 21.25 -6.96
N PHE A 515 -7.75 22.18 -6.78
CA PHE A 515 -6.41 22.07 -7.35
C PHE A 515 -5.57 20.94 -6.74
N PRO A 516 -5.33 20.91 -5.41
CA PRO A 516 -4.56 19.83 -4.79
C PRO A 516 -5.19 18.45 -5.06
N GLY A 517 -6.52 18.34 -4.99
CA GLY A 517 -7.24 17.09 -5.20
C GLY A 517 -7.14 16.55 -6.63
N SER A 518 -7.20 17.43 -7.65
CA SER A 518 -7.00 17.01 -9.04
C SER A 518 -5.54 16.63 -9.30
N VAL A 519 -4.59 17.47 -8.87
CA VAL A 519 -3.15 17.24 -9.11
C VAL A 519 -2.70 15.91 -8.50
N ALA A 520 -3.16 15.57 -7.29
CA ALA A 520 -2.79 14.33 -6.61
C ALA A 520 -3.06 13.08 -7.47
N GLN A 521 -4.19 13.05 -8.17
CA GLN A 521 -4.62 11.93 -9.01
C GLN A 521 -3.71 11.69 -10.22
N PHE A 522 -2.89 12.67 -10.62
CA PHE A 522 -2.04 12.60 -11.80
C PHE A 522 -0.54 12.73 -11.52
N VAL A 523 -0.12 13.06 -10.30
CA VAL A 523 1.32 13.14 -9.95
C VAL A 523 1.77 12.11 -8.92
N GLY A 524 0.82 11.58 -8.14
CA GLY A 524 1.10 10.57 -7.11
C GLY A 524 1.73 11.10 -5.84
N ALA A 525 1.50 12.37 -5.50
CA ALA A 525 2.06 13.03 -4.33
C ALA A 525 1.09 14.04 -3.70
N ASN A 526 1.31 14.38 -2.43
CA ASN A 526 0.53 15.33 -1.65
C ASN A 526 0.98 16.79 -1.88
N PRO A 527 0.16 17.79 -1.50
CA PRO A 527 0.42 19.23 -1.68
C PRO A 527 1.81 19.73 -1.27
N ARG A 528 2.39 19.20 -0.19
CA ARG A 528 3.75 19.54 0.22
C ARG A 528 4.79 19.27 -0.88
N THR A 529 4.68 18.12 -1.54
CA THR A 529 5.63 17.69 -2.57
C THR A 529 5.32 18.38 -3.89
N THR A 530 4.03 18.55 -4.22
CA THR A 530 3.62 19.19 -5.48
C THR A 530 3.82 20.70 -5.46
N GLY A 531 3.79 21.33 -4.28
CA GLY A 531 3.76 22.78 -4.10
C GLY A 531 2.39 23.41 -4.31
N VAL A 532 1.35 22.60 -4.57
CA VAL A 532 -0.01 23.06 -4.90
C VAL A 532 -0.91 22.78 -3.70
N TRP A 533 -1.20 23.81 -2.93
CA TRP A 533 -1.94 23.74 -1.67
C TRP A 533 -3.41 24.15 -1.80
N TYR A 534 -3.69 25.06 -2.72
CA TYR A 534 -5.01 25.62 -3.03
C TYR A 534 -4.96 26.20 -4.46
N ASP A 535 -6.11 26.51 -5.05
CA ASP A 535 -6.22 27.24 -6.31
C ASP A 535 -5.92 28.75 -6.16
N ASP A 536 -6.23 29.31 -5.00
CA ASP A 536 -5.83 30.65 -4.56
C ASP A 536 -5.00 30.63 -3.26
N ILE A 537 -3.72 31.01 -3.38
CA ILE A 537 -2.77 30.97 -2.27
C ILE A 537 -1.63 31.97 -2.43
N TRP A 538 -0.99 32.31 -1.32
CA TRP A 538 0.26 33.07 -1.32
C TRP A 538 1.51 32.23 -1.59
N ASP A 539 2.44 32.79 -2.36
CA ASP A 539 3.78 32.23 -2.54
C ASP A 539 4.86 33.29 -2.37
N ARG A 540 5.75 33.08 -1.38
CA ARG A 540 6.85 34.00 -1.06
C ARG A 540 7.97 34.05 -2.11
N SER A 541 7.88 33.24 -3.17
CA SER A 541 8.87 33.19 -4.25
C SER A 541 8.44 33.89 -5.53
N PHE A 542 7.19 34.34 -5.62
CA PHE A 542 6.63 34.97 -6.82
C PHE A 542 6.54 36.49 -6.64
N TYR A 543 6.40 37.21 -7.75
CA TYR A 543 6.18 38.63 -7.82
C TYR A 543 4.74 38.93 -8.27
N PRO A 544 4.15 40.05 -7.82
CA PRO A 544 2.80 40.42 -8.21
C PRO A 544 2.62 40.54 -9.72
N VAL A 545 1.39 40.30 -10.17
CA VAL A 545 0.97 40.46 -11.56
C VAL A 545 1.37 41.83 -12.10
N SER A 546 1.95 41.87 -13.29
CA SER A 546 2.38 43.11 -13.98
C SER A 546 3.42 43.96 -13.22
N SER A 547 4.12 43.41 -12.23
CA SER A 547 5.16 44.15 -11.49
C SER A 547 6.48 44.30 -12.27
N GLY A 548 6.69 43.51 -13.33
CA GLY A 548 7.97 43.35 -14.01
C GLY A 548 9.08 42.86 -13.08
N CYS A 549 8.74 42.07 -12.06
CA CYS A 549 9.60 41.59 -10.98
C CYS A 549 10.33 42.71 -10.22
N LYS A 550 9.70 43.88 -10.06
CA LYS A 550 10.26 45.06 -9.38
C LYS A 550 9.68 45.32 -8.00
N ASP A 551 8.46 44.85 -7.76
CA ASP A 551 7.80 44.97 -6.46
C ASP A 551 8.41 43.97 -5.46
N PRO A 552 8.14 44.12 -4.15
CA PRO A 552 8.61 43.15 -3.15
C PRO A 552 8.19 41.72 -3.52
N ILE A 553 9.09 40.77 -3.30
CA ILE A 553 8.81 39.36 -3.54
C ILE A 553 7.80 38.82 -2.52
N GLY A 554 6.95 37.92 -2.98
CA GLY A 554 5.72 37.49 -2.34
C GLY A 554 4.53 37.99 -3.15
N ALA A 555 3.70 37.05 -3.61
CA ALA A 555 2.49 37.37 -4.34
C ALA A 555 1.38 36.36 -4.07
N GLU A 556 0.15 36.83 -4.22
CA GLU A 556 -1.04 36.01 -4.38
C GLU A 556 -0.93 35.28 -5.73
N VAL A 557 -1.24 33.99 -5.70
CA VAL A 557 -1.20 33.06 -6.82
C VAL A 557 -2.62 32.54 -7.00
N GLU A 558 -3.45 33.41 -7.56
CA GLU A 558 -4.85 33.14 -7.89
C GLU A 558 -4.89 32.52 -9.30
N TYR A 559 -5.22 31.23 -9.38
CA TYR A 559 -5.34 30.48 -10.63
C TYR A 559 -6.77 29.97 -10.84
N ASP A 560 -7.72 30.90 -10.97
CA ASP A 560 -9.13 30.65 -11.24
C ASP A 560 -9.58 31.34 -12.55
N GLU A 561 -10.83 31.79 -12.67
CA GLU A 561 -11.30 32.55 -13.83
C GLU A 561 -10.64 33.94 -14.01
N THR A 562 -9.98 34.51 -13.01
CA THR A 562 -9.43 35.87 -13.10
C THR A 562 -8.26 35.96 -14.09
N ILE A 563 -7.61 34.83 -14.36
CA ILE A 563 -6.51 34.74 -15.33
C ILE A 563 -6.98 34.55 -16.78
N ASP A 564 -8.28 34.46 -17.04
CA ASP A 564 -8.84 34.35 -18.38
C ASP A 564 -8.76 35.65 -19.17
N TYR A 565 -8.75 35.55 -20.51
CA TYR A 565 -8.99 36.72 -21.36
C TYR A 565 -10.36 37.38 -21.10
N ASN A 566 -11.36 36.59 -20.72
CA ASN A 566 -12.69 37.06 -20.36
C ASN A 566 -13.47 35.98 -19.60
N LEU A 567 -13.51 36.09 -18.27
CA LEU A 567 -14.25 35.17 -17.38
C LEU A 567 -15.75 35.03 -17.68
N ASN A 568 -16.36 36.01 -18.36
CA ASN A 568 -17.79 35.96 -18.68
C ASN A 568 -18.09 35.15 -19.95
N LYS A 569 -17.08 34.62 -20.65
CA LYS A 569 -17.25 33.84 -21.88
C LYS A 569 -16.84 32.40 -21.64
N LEU A 570 -17.72 31.48 -22.05
CA LEU A 570 -17.47 30.04 -22.00
C LEU A 570 -16.15 29.63 -22.68
N PHE A 571 -15.78 30.32 -23.76
CA PHE A 571 -14.46 30.22 -24.39
C PHE A 571 -13.93 31.63 -24.68
N SER A 572 -12.94 32.04 -23.92
CA SER A 572 -12.38 33.39 -23.97
C SER A 572 -11.10 33.51 -24.82
N GLY A 573 -10.52 32.36 -25.21
CA GLY A 573 -9.20 32.27 -25.86
C GLY A 573 -8.11 31.70 -24.95
N GLY A 574 -8.46 31.31 -23.70
CA GLY A 574 -7.56 30.71 -22.73
C GLY A 574 -7.01 31.74 -21.73
N ILE A 575 -5.82 31.44 -21.21
CA ILE A 575 -5.14 32.25 -20.19
C ILE A 575 -4.59 33.55 -20.80
N ASN A 576 -4.87 34.67 -20.15
CA ASN A 576 -4.25 35.95 -20.41
C ASN A 576 -2.95 36.08 -19.61
N ALA A 577 -1.81 36.00 -20.28
CA ALA A 577 -0.49 36.07 -19.64
C ALA A 577 -0.31 37.33 -18.76
N SER A 578 -0.92 38.46 -19.12
CA SER A 578 -0.82 39.70 -18.34
C SER A 578 -1.48 39.63 -16.96
N ASN A 579 -2.28 38.60 -16.70
CA ASN A 579 -2.94 38.36 -15.42
C ASN A 579 -2.16 37.35 -14.55
N LEU A 580 -1.03 36.82 -15.03
CA LEU A 580 -0.25 35.82 -14.29
C LEU A 580 0.75 36.45 -13.33
N PRO A 581 1.03 35.81 -12.18
CA PRO A 581 2.13 36.21 -11.31
C PRO A 581 3.47 35.98 -12.02
N GLU A 582 4.51 36.64 -11.56
CA GLU A 582 5.81 36.66 -12.23
C GLU A 582 6.91 36.00 -11.38
N ARG A 583 7.96 35.49 -12.01
CA ARG A 583 9.18 35.06 -11.31
C ARG A 583 10.44 35.36 -12.10
N LEU A 584 11.56 35.49 -11.40
CA LEU A 584 12.87 35.59 -12.03
C LEU A 584 13.38 34.19 -12.44
N VAL A 585 13.48 33.96 -13.74
CA VAL A 585 14.12 32.78 -14.32
C VAL A 585 15.40 33.21 -15.02
N ASN A 586 16.56 32.78 -14.52
CA ASN A 586 17.87 33.19 -15.04
C ASN A 586 18.04 34.71 -15.14
N GLY A 587 17.49 35.45 -14.16
CA GLY A 587 17.55 36.92 -14.10
C GLY A 587 16.61 37.64 -15.07
N GLN A 588 15.75 36.93 -15.79
CA GLN A 588 14.68 37.51 -16.61
C GLN A 588 13.35 37.33 -15.90
N CYS A 589 12.55 38.38 -15.84
CA CYS A 589 11.18 38.29 -15.33
C CYS A 589 10.31 37.57 -16.35
N GLN A 590 9.55 36.58 -15.89
CA GLN A 590 8.67 35.77 -16.73
C GLN A 590 7.36 35.50 -15.98
N GLU A 591 6.25 35.55 -16.71
CA GLU A 591 4.95 35.12 -16.25
C GLU A 591 4.97 33.62 -15.91
N VAL A 592 4.32 33.23 -14.82
CA VAL A 592 4.26 31.85 -14.33
C VAL A 592 2.90 31.28 -14.68
N TYR A 593 2.90 30.35 -15.63
CA TYR A 593 1.68 29.62 -15.98
C TYR A 593 1.34 28.56 -14.92
N PRO A 594 0.05 28.19 -14.77
CA PRO A 594 -0.39 27.20 -13.79
C PRO A 594 0.43 25.89 -13.82
N HIS A 595 0.73 25.36 -15.01
CA HIS A 595 1.56 24.15 -15.13
C HIS A 595 2.95 24.28 -14.51
N GLN A 596 3.54 25.48 -14.51
CA GLN A 596 4.88 25.73 -13.98
C GLN A 596 4.93 25.82 -12.46
N ARG A 597 3.76 25.79 -11.78
CA ARG A 597 3.65 25.75 -10.33
C ARG A 597 3.85 24.36 -9.75
N ILE A 598 3.47 23.30 -10.48
CA ILE A 598 3.72 21.93 -10.02
C ILE A 598 5.23 21.67 -9.98
N ARG A 599 5.73 21.12 -8.87
CA ARG A 599 7.16 20.84 -8.66
C ARG A 599 7.63 19.48 -9.21
N VAL A 600 6.69 18.61 -9.53
CA VAL A 600 6.90 17.22 -9.98
C VAL A 600 6.17 16.94 -11.28
N ASN A 601 6.69 16.02 -12.09
CA ASN A 601 6.06 15.60 -13.34
C ASN A 601 4.71 14.88 -13.17
N THR A 602 3.92 14.89 -14.23
CA THR A 602 2.58 14.28 -14.28
C THR A 602 2.56 12.97 -15.07
N ALA A 603 1.56 12.13 -14.82
CA ALA A 603 1.29 10.92 -15.60
C ALA A 603 1.01 11.26 -17.08
N TRP A 604 0.48 12.46 -17.32
CA TRP A 604 0.28 13.06 -18.63
C TRP A 604 1.60 13.20 -19.39
N GLU A 605 2.61 13.82 -18.78
CA GLU A 605 3.94 13.98 -19.40
C GLU A 605 4.64 12.65 -19.63
N VAL A 606 4.55 11.72 -18.68
CA VAL A 606 5.14 10.38 -18.86
C VAL A 606 4.48 9.66 -20.04
N ALA A 607 3.16 9.76 -20.19
CA ALA A 607 2.45 9.19 -21.33
C ALA A 607 2.86 9.84 -22.66
N VAL A 608 2.93 11.18 -22.72
CA VAL A 608 3.36 11.92 -23.92
C VAL A 608 4.81 11.60 -24.29
N ALA A 609 5.72 11.55 -23.30
CA ALA A 609 7.11 11.17 -23.51
C ALA A 609 7.26 9.74 -24.06
N ALA A 610 6.32 8.85 -23.73
CA ALA A 610 6.21 7.51 -24.30
C ALA A 610 5.50 7.46 -25.68
N GLY A 611 5.25 8.62 -26.30
CA GLY A 611 4.61 8.73 -27.61
C GLY A 611 3.09 8.51 -27.60
N LYS A 612 2.45 8.51 -26.43
CA LYS A 612 1.00 8.31 -26.29
C LYS A 612 0.25 9.64 -26.38
N LYS A 613 -0.99 9.58 -26.86
CA LYS A 613 -1.90 10.74 -26.93
C LYS A 613 -2.67 10.89 -25.62
N THR A 614 -2.89 12.13 -25.20
CA THR A 614 -3.50 12.50 -23.92
C THR A 614 -4.55 13.61 -24.09
N ALA A 615 -5.65 13.54 -23.34
CA ALA A 615 -6.74 14.53 -23.42
C ALA A 615 -7.34 14.84 -22.03
N TYR A 616 -7.58 16.10 -21.71
CA TYR A 616 -8.17 16.48 -20.42
C TYR A 616 -9.13 17.67 -20.54
N THR A 617 -10.16 17.71 -19.69
CA THR A 617 -11.14 18.79 -19.62
C THR A 617 -11.52 19.10 -18.18
N ASP A 618 -11.68 20.38 -17.85
CA ASP A 618 -12.02 20.83 -16.50
C ASP A 618 -12.59 22.26 -16.54
N LYS A 619 -12.83 22.85 -15.35
CA LYS A 619 -13.77 23.98 -15.18
C LYS A 619 -13.28 25.39 -15.58
N HIS A 620 -11.97 25.55 -15.80
CA HIS A 620 -11.31 26.82 -16.16
C HIS A 620 -10.08 26.57 -17.05
N PRO A 621 -9.65 27.54 -17.87
CA PRO A 621 -8.32 27.52 -18.51
C PRO A 621 -7.16 27.33 -17.53
N SER A 622 -7.31 27.72 -16.26
CA SER A 622 -6.30 27.51 -15.21
C SER A 622 -5.95 26.04 -14.96
N TYR A 623 -6.79 25.10 -15.40
CA TYR A 623 -6.47 23.67 -15.41
C TYR A 623 -5.40 23.26 -16.45
N ASP A 624 -4.83 24.24 -17.16
CA ASP A 624 -3.48 24.21 -17.71
C ASP A 624 -2.48 23.54 -16.75
N ILE A 625 -2.68 23.66 -15.42
CA ILE A 625 -1.90 22.98 -14.39
C ILE A 625 -1.63 21.49 -14.69
N MET A 626 -2.58 20.77 -15.31
CA MET A 626 -2.43 19.35 -15.67
C MET A 626 -1.36 19.06 -16.72
N ARG A 627 -0.87 20.08 -17.44
CA ARG A 627 0.21 19.93 -18.43
C ARG A 627 1.60 19.82 -17.80
N GLY A 628 1.71 20.10 -16.50
CA GLY A 628 2.95 20.49 -15.85
C GLY A 628 3.91 19.37 -15.45
N PRO A 629 5.18 19.75 -15.17
CA PRO A 629 5.68 21.13 -15.19
C PRO A 629 6.16 21.65 -16.55
N SER A 630 6.32 20.79 -17.56
CA SER A 630 6.86 21.21 -18.86
C SER A 630 5.87 21.94 -19.75
N GLY A 631 4.56 21.85 -19.46
CA GLY A 631 3.49 22.35 -20.34
C GLY A 631 3.13 21.38 -21.47
N THR A 632 3.77 20.20 -21.53
CA THR A 632 3.61 19.26 -22.65
C THR A 632 2.71 18.05 -22.34
N GLY A 633 2.24 17.89 -21.11
CA GLY A 633 1.53 16.69 -20.68
C GLY A 633 0.24 16.39 -21.46
N LEU A 634 -0.44 17.41 -22.00
CA LEU A 634 -1.69 17.23 -22.74
C LEU A 634 -1.49 17.41 -24.25
N THR A 635 -1.86 16.39 -25.03
CA THR A 635 -1.97 16.50 -26.48
C THR A 635 -3.14 17.40 -26.88
N THR A 636 -4.24 17.31 -26.13
CA THR A 636 -5.37 18.23 -26.25
C THR A 636 -5.95 18.59 -24.89
N GLY A 637 -6.38 19.83 -24.75
CA GLY A 637 -7.07 20.34 -23.56
C GLY A 637 -8.38 21.00 -23.98
N TYR A 638 -9.43 20.83 -23.20
CA TYR A 638 -10.73 21.46 -23.43
C TYR A 638 -11.20 22.11 -22.12
N PHE A 639 -11.12 23.43 -22.02
CA PHE A 639 -11.31 24.14 -20.75
C PHE A 639 -12.42 25.19 -20.87
N PRO A 640 -13.70 24.78 -20.93
CA PRO A 640 -14.80 25.74 -20.89
C PRO A 640 -14.83 26.48 -19.54
N GLU A 641 -15.15 27.77 -19.52
CA GLU A 641 -15.23 28.57 -18.29
C GLU A 641 -16.59 28.39 -17.59
N ILE A 642 -16.59 27.83 -16.38
CA ILE A 642 -17.80 27.55 -15.60
C ILE A 642 -18.48 28.79 -15.01
N ASN A 643 -17.70 29.86 -14.76
CA ASN A 643 -18.20 31.13 -14.25
C ASN A 643 -18.69 32.06 -15.37
N ALA A 644 -18.68 31.59 -16.63
CA ALA A 644 -19.22 32.33 -17.77
C ALA A 644 -20.68 32.73 -17.58
N ASP A 645 -21.04 33.92 -18.07
CA ASP A 645 -22.38 34.48 -17.96
C ASP A 645 -23.35 33.69 -18.85
N ILE A 646 -24.34 33.06 -18.23
CA ILE A 646 -25.38 32.28 -18.91
C ILE A 646 -26.61 33.12 -19.29
N GLY A 647 -26.55 34.43 -19.03
CA GLY A 647 -27.66 35.38 -19.13
C GLY A 647 -28.12 35.85 -17.74
N ASP A 648 -28.61 37.08 -17.66
CA ASP A 648 -29.07 37.75 -16.43
C ASP A 648 -27.99 37.91 -15.34
N GLY A 649 -26.70 37.86 -15.69
CA GLY A 649 -25.58 38.07 -14.77
C GLY A 649 -25.35 36.88 -13.81
N LYS A 650 -25.63 35.66 -14.26
CA LYS A 650 -25.49 34.42 -13.48
C LYS A 650 -24.47 33.50 -14.16
N SER A 651 -23.84 32.64 -13.36
CA SER A 651 -22.94 31.59 -13.84
C SER A 651 -23.60 30.21 -13.83
N TYR A 652 -22.90 29.19 -14.31
CA TYR A 652 -23.36 27.79 -14.23
C TYR A 652 -23.36 27.22 -12.81
N THR A 653 -22.67 27.87 -11.85
CA THR A 653 -22.51 27.39 -10.48
C THR A 653 -23.66 27.76 -9.55
N VAL A 654 -24.60 28.61 -9.99
CA VAL A 654 -25.70 29.11 -9.13
C VAL A 654 -26.84 28.11 -8.95
N ASN A 655 -26.98 27.12 -9.83
CA ASN A 655 -27.97 26.06 -9.68
C ASN A 655 -27.54 24.76 -10.40
N VAL A 656 -28.09 23.64 -9.93
CA VAL A 656 -27.75 22.30 -10.40
C VAL A 656 -28.08 22.07 -11.88
N THR A 657 -29.22 22.57 -12.36
CA THR A 657 -29.67 22.32 -13.75
C THR A 657 -28.73 22.97 -14.77
N GLU A 658 -28.30 24.19 -14.51
CA GLU A 658 -27.33 24.86 -15.38
C GLU A 658 -25.96 24.20 -15.27
N CYS A 659 -25.55 23.77 -14.07
CA CYS A 659 -24.31 23.02 -13.92
C CYS A 659 -24.33 21.67 -14.66
N MET A 660 -25.46 20.97 -14.72
CA MET A 660 -25.62 19.77 -15.57
C MET A 660 -25.52 20.08 -17.07
N ARG A 661 -26.02 21.26 -17.50
CA ARG A 661 -25.86 21.75 -18.88
C ARG A 661 -24.39 21.99 -19.20
N TYR A 662 -23.65 22.53 -18.24
CA TYR A 662 -22.22 22.74 -18.34
C TYR A 662 -21.44 21.40 -18.40
N ASP A 663 -21.71 20.47 -17.48
CA ASP A 663 -21.07 19.14 -17.46
C ASP A 663 -21.33 18.36 -18.77
N SER A 664 -22.43 18.63 -19.47
CA SER A 664 -22.72 18.02 -20.77
C SER A 664 -21.68 18.38 -21.84
N LEU A 665 -20.95 19.50 -21.69
CA LEU A 665 -19.81 19.86 -22.54
C LEU A 665 -18.63 18.90 -22.33
N HIS A 666 -18.32 18.54 -21.08
CA HIS A 666 -17.28 17.55 -20.76
C HIS A 666 -17.66 16.17 -21.30
N VAL A 667 -18.94 15.77 -21.15
CA VAL A 667 -19.45 14.52 -21.73
C VAL A 667 -19.27 14.52 -23.24
N ALA A 668 -19.61 15.61 -23.93
CA ALA A 668 -19.40 15.74 -25.38
C ALA A 668 -17.92 15.59 -25.75
N ALA A 669 -17.01 16.22 -24.99
CA ALA A 669 -15.57 16.08 -25.18
C ALA A 669 -15.09 14.63 -25.04
N PHE A 670 -15.55 13.90 -24.03
CA PHE A 670 -15.23 12.48 -23.88
C PHE A 670 -15.67 11.66 -25.11
N LEU A 671 -16.86 11.95 -25.65
CA LEU A 671 -17.38 11.23 -26.82
C LEU A 671 -16.61 11.55 -28.10
N ASP A 672 -16.21 12.80 -28.30
CA ASP A 672 -15.39 13.22 -29.44
C ASP A 672 -13.98 12.61 -29.39
N TRP A 673 -13.35 12.57 -28.22
CA TRP A 673 -12.03 11.94 -28.06
C TRP A 673 -12.07 10.44 -28.35
N LEU A 674 -13.17 9.76 -28.01
CA LEU A 674 -13.38 8.36 -28.37
C LEU A 674 -13.60 8.15 -29.87
N ASP A 675 -13.88 9.20 -30.63
CA ASP A 675 -13.84 9.20 -32.10
C ASP A 675 -12.48 9.62 -32.68
N GLY A 676 -11.51 10.00 -31.84
CA GLY A 676 -10.24 10.58 -32.26
C GLY A 676 -10.36 12.04 -32.72
N ASN A 677 -11.51 12.67 -32.46
CA ASN A 677 -11.81 14.07 -32.73
C ASN A 677 -11.57 14.91 -31.48
N VAL A 678 -11.60 16.23 -31.63
CA VAL A 678 -11.59 17.17 -30.49
C VAL A 678 -12.76 18.15 -30.67
N PRO A 679 -13.43 18.56 -29.58
CA PRO A 679 -14.46 19.60 -29.65
C PRO A 679 -13.94 20.91 -30.24
N ASP A 680 -14.84 21.71 -30.80
CA ASP A 680 -14.52 23.11 -31.13
C ASP A 680 -14.01 23.86 -29.90
N ASN A 681 -13.03 24.75 -30.10
CA ASN A 681 -12.32 25.50 -29.05
C ASN A 681 -11.40 24.64 -28.16
N SER A 682 -11.13 23.39 -28.54
CA SER A 682 -10.05 22.62 -27.91
C SER A 682 -8.68 23.16 -28.32
N GLU A 683 -7.74 23.06 -27.39
CA GLU A 683 -6.33 23.28 -27.64
C GLU A 683 -5.71 22.00 -28.22
N GLY A 684 -4.87 22.11 -29.26
CA GLY A 684 -4.19 20.96 -29.85
C GLY A 684 -5.11 20.05 -30.69
N SER A 685 -4.63 18.82 -30.97
CA SER A 685 -5.37 17.86 -31.80
C SER A 685 -4.92 16.43 -31.52
N LEU A 686 -5.88 15.50 -31.58
CA LEU A 686 -5.64 14.06 -31.48
C LEU A 686 -5.24 13.40 -32.82
N GLY A 687 -5.39 14.09 -33.95
CA GLY A 687 -5.02 13.57 -35.27
C GLY A 687 -5.75 12.28 -35.65
N GLY A 688 -7.01 12.12 -35.25
CA GLY A 688 -7.82 10.93 -35.55
C GLY A 688 -7.52 9.71 -34.67
N THR A 689 -6.77 9.87 -33.59
CA THR A 689 -6.36 8.78 -32.69
C THR A 689 -7.04 8.91 -31.32
N VAL A 690 -7.56 7.81 -30.78
CA VAL A 690 -8.11 7.79 -29.42
C VAL A 690 -6.97 7.94 -28.39
N PRO A 691 -7.07 8.85 -27.42
CA PRO A 691 -6.02 9.06 -26.43
C PRO A 691 -5.82 7.83 -25.54
N ALA A 692 -4.58 7.50 -25.21
CA ALA A 692 -4.26 6.42 -24.29
C ALA A 692 -4.58 6.78 -22.84
N LEU A 693 -4.58 8.07 -22.51
CA LEU A 693 -5.02 8.57 -21.21
C LEU A 693 -5.94 9.77 -21.47
N PHE A 694 -7.16 9.71 -20.95
CA PHE A 694 -8.07 10.83 -21.00
C PHE A 694 -8.86 10.99 -19.72
N GLY A 695 -9.43 12.17 -19.50
CA GLY A 695 -10.16 12.41 -18.27
C GLY A 695 -10.77 13.79 -18.17
N GLY A 696 -11.41 14.04 -17.04
CA GLY A 696 -11.98 15.33 -16.72
C GLY A 696 -12.85 15.26 -15.48
N ASN A 697 -13.69 16.27 -15.30
CA ASN A 697 -14.50 16.44 -14.09
C ASN A 697 -16.02 16.45 -14.40
N PHE A 698 -16.80 16.36 -13.32
CA PHE A 698 -18.21 16.71 -13.24
C PHE A 698 -18.40 17.61 -12.03
N GLN A 699 -19.14 18.72 -12.19
CA GLN A 699 -19.32 19.76 -11.19
C GLN A 699 -20.70 19.72 -10.53
N SER A 700 -21.68 19.13 -11.21
CA SER A 700 -23.10 19.18 -10.82
C SER A 700 -23.39 18.64 -9.42
N VAL A 701 -22.66 17.62 -8.96
CA VAL A 701 -22.84 17.04 -7.60
C VAL A 701 -22.37 18.03 -6.53
N SER A 702 -21.16 18.58 -6.67
CA SER A 702 -20.61 19.66 -5.85
C SER A 702 -21.58 20.86 -5.77
N VAL A 703 -22.06 21.37 -6.91
CA VAL A 703 -23.04 22.46 -6.92
C VAL A 703 -24.35 22.07 -6.23
N GLY A 704 -24.82 20.82 -6.40
CA GLY A 704 -26.00 20.31 -5.70
C GLY A 704 -25.84 20.26 -4.20
N GLN A 705 -24.66 19.90 -3.71
CA GLN A 705 -24.36 19.92 -2.28
C GLN A 705 -24.29 21.34 -1.73
N LYS A 706 -23.60 22.26 -2.42
CA LYS A 706 -23.48 23.66 -2.01
C LYS A 706 -24.82 24.40 -2.00
N THR A 707 -25.71 24.13 -2.95
CA THR A 707 -26.96 24.89 -3.12
C THR A 707 -28.20 24.25 -2.49
N ALA A 708 -28.22 22.92 -2.32
CA ALA A 708 -29.38 22.20 -1.80
C ALA A 708 -29.05 21.16 -0.72
N GLY A 709 -27.87 20.54 -0.79
CA GLY A 709 -27.35 19.63 0.24
C GLY A 709 -28.19 18.36 0.43
N TYR A 710 -28.08 17.80 1.62
CA TYR A 710 -28.81 16.60 2.05
C TYR A 710 -30.06 16.96 2.86
N VAL A 711 -30.95 15.99 3.04
CA VAL A 711 -32.09 16.16 3.95
C VAL A 711 -31.57 16.24 5.38
N LYS A 712 -31.87 17.35 6.07
CA LYS A 712 -31.42 17.68 7.44
C LYS A 712 -31.46 16.49 8.41
N GLY A 713 -30.36 16.26 9.14
CA GLY A 713 -30.25 15.18 10.12
C GLY A 713 -30.26 13.77 9.51
N SER A 714 -30.02 13.66 8.20
CA SER A 714 -29.99 12.39 7.50
C SER A 714 -28.96 12.41 6.36
N LEU A 715 -28.70 11.25 5.80
CA LEU A 715 -27.85 11.10 4.62
C LEU A 715 -28.63 11.17 3.30
N ALA A 716 -29.96 11.30 3.32
CA ALA A 716 -30.79 11.25 2.11
C ALA A 716 -30.56 12.49 1.21
N PHE A 717 -30.58 12.28 -0.12
CA PHE A 717 -30.42 13.36 -1.08
C PHE A 717 -31.66 14.27 -1.10
N THR A 718 -31.45 15.59 -1.23
CA THR A 718 -32.52 16.48 -1.69
C THR A 718 -32.77 16.26 -3.18
N SER A 719 -33.93 16.69 -3.70
CA SER A 719 -34.27 16.50 -5.12
C SER A 719 -33.26 17.12 -6.10
N PRO A 720 -32.68 18.32 -5.85
CA PRO A 720 -31.64 18.87 -6.72
C PRO A 720 -30.36 18.01 -6.70
N LEU A 721 -29.87 17.63 -5.52
CA LEU A 721 -28.67 16.78 -5.40
C LEU A 721 -28.88 15.40 -6.04
N GLN A 722 -30.06 14.79 -5.86
CA GLN A 722 -30.37 13.52 -6.51
C GLN A 722 -30.35 13.65 -8.04
N SER A 723 -30.88 14.75 -8.59
CA SER A 723 -30.86 15.00 -10.05
C SER A 723 -29.44 15.10 -10.60
N ALA A 724 -28.52 15.71 -9.85
CA ALA A 724 -27.10 15.75 -10.21
C ALA A 724 -26.47 14.36 -10.27
N ILE A 725 -26.69 13.54 -9.24
CA ILE A 725 -26.17 12.16 -9.18
C ILE A 725 -26.78 11.30 -10.31
N GLU A 726 -28.08 11.47 -10.59
CA GLU A 726 -28.75 10.77 -11.70
C GLU A 726 -28.18 11.17 -13.06
N PHE A 727 -27.85 12.45 -13.25
CA PHE A 727 -27.19 12.94 -14.46
C PHE A 727 -25.77 12.39 -14.63
N VAL A 728 -24.97 12.38 -13.57
CA VAL A 728 -23.62 11.80 -13.61
C VAL A 728 -23.68 10.30 -13.91
N ASP A 729 -24.57 9.56 -13.24
CA ASP A 729 -24.77 8.13 -13.50
C ASP A 729 -25.13 7.87 -14.98
N ALA A 730 -26.09 8.63 -15.53
CA ALA A 730 -26.48 8.53 -16.92
C ALA A 730 -25.32 8.87 -17.86
N SER A 731 -24.54 9.91 -17.55
CA SER A 731 -23.38 10.35 -18.34
C SER A 731 -22.27 9.29 -18.39
N LEU A 732 -21.95 8.66 -17.26
CA LEU A 732 -21.06 7.51 -17.22
C LEU A 732 -21.56 6.37 -18.12
N GLY A 733 -22.87 6.09 -18.09
CA GLY A 733 -23.52 5.14 -18.98
C GLY A 733 -23.35 5.48 -20.47
N VAL A 734 -23.48 6.75 -20.84
CA VAL A 734 -23.27 7.24 -22.22
C VAL A 734 -21.83 7.00 -22.68
N VAL A 735 -20.83 7.30 -21.83
CA VAL A 735 -19.41 7.02 -22.13
C VAL A 735 -19.16 5.52 -22.30
N VAL A 736 -19.68 4.69 -21.39
CA VAL A 736 -19.59 3.22 -21.49
C VAL A 736 -20.22 2.70 -22.78
N ASN A 737 -21.37 3.24 -23.18
CA ASN A 737 -22.04 2.85 -24.42
C ASN A 737 -21.23 3.26 -25.66
N LYS A 738 -20.58 4.43 -25.64
CA LYS A 738 -19.67 4.86 -26.70
C LYS A 738 -18.45 3.94 -26.80
N LEU A 739 -17.84 3.58 -25.67
CA LEU A 739 -16.74 2.62 -25.63
C LEU A 739 -17.14 1.27 -26.24
N LYS A 740 -18.34 0.76 -25.93
CA LYS A 740 -18.88 -0.46 -26.54
C LYS A 740 -19.07 -0.29 -28.04
N ALA A 741 -19.67 0.80 -28.49
CA ALA A 741 -19.92 1.08 -29.91
C ALA A 741 -18.61 1.20 -30.72
N LYS A 742 -17.52 1.64 -30.10
CA LYS A 742 -16.19 1.77 -30.71
C LYS A 742 -15.31 0.52 -30.55
N ASN A 743 -15.81 -0.55 -29.92
CA ASN A 743 -15.04 -1.75 -29.57
C ASN A 743 -13.79 -1.44 -28.71
N LEU A 744 -13.90 -0.46 -27.81
CA LEU A 744 -12.85 -0.05 -26.87
C LEU A 744 -13.15 -0.48 -25.43
N TYR A 745 -14.35 -1.02 -25.18
CA TYR A 745 -14.86 -1.26 -23.83
C TYR A 745 -13.98 -2.20 -22.98
N ASP A 746 -13.45 -3.26 -23.57
CA ASP A 746 -12.54 -4.20 -22.90
C ASP A 746 -11.09 -3.69 -22.80
N GLN A 747 -10.72 -2.71 -23.63
CA GLN A 747 -9.38 -2.12 -23.72
C GLN A 747 -9.21 -0.85 -22.86
N THR A 748 -10.30 -0.33 -22.30
CA THR A 748 -10.31 0.90 -21.50
C THR A 748 -10.55 0.60 -20.03
N LEU A 749 -9.65 1.04 -19.15
CA LEU A 749 -9.92 1.10 -17.71
C LEU A 749 -10.54 2.45 -17.38
N MET A 750 -11.71 2.46 -16.75
CA MET A 750 -12.29 3.68 -16.20
C MET A 750 -12.00 3.74 -14.70
N ILE A 751 -11.44 4.84 -14.22
CA ILE A 751 -11.28 5.16 -12.80
C ILE A 751 -12.16 6.38 -12.52
N VAL A 752 -13.11 6.23 -11.61
CA VAL A 752 -14.03 7.30 -11.19
C VAL A 752 -13.78 7.58 -9.73
N CYS A 753 -13.25 8.75 -9.41
CA CYS A 753 -13.01 9.18 -8.03
C CYS A 753 -13.53 10.61 -7.85
N SER A 754 -13.49 11.15 -6.63
CA SER A 754 -13.70 12.59 -6.44
C SER A 754 -12.39 13.25 -6.02
N LYS A 755 -12.14 14.45 -6.53
CA LYS A 755 -11.00 15.25 -6.08
C LYS A 755 -11.21 15.87 -4.70
N HIS A 756 -12.45 16.03 -4.25
CA HIS A 756 -12.81 16.48 -2.89
C HIS A 756 -14.25 16.11 -2.53
N GLY A 757 -14.57 16.12 -1.24
CA GLY A 757 -15.92 16.09 -0.70
C GLY A 757 -16.53 17.49 -0.60
N GLN A 758 -17.45 17.65 0.35
CA GLN A 758 -18.07 18.91 0.78
C GLN A 758 -18.45 18.78 2.25
N ALA A 759 -18.17 19.80 3.05
CA ALA A 759 -18.53 19.88 4.45
C ALA A 759 -19.49 21.06 4.73
N PRO A 760 -20.53 20.87 5.57
CA PRO A 760 -20.94 19.60 6.18
C PRO A 760 -21.88 18.80 5.26
N ILE A 761 -21.86 17.47 5.39
CA ILE A 761 -22.90 16.61 4.81
C ILE A 761 -24.24 16.87 5.50
N ASP A 762 -24.26 17.00 6.83
CA ASP A 762 -25.48 17.36 7.57
C ASP A 762 -25.66 18.88 7.59
N PRO A 763 -26.65 19.44 6.86
CA PRO A 763 -26.82 20.90 6.78
C PRO A 763 -27.28 21.53 8.10
N THR A 764 -27.59 20.74 9.13
CA THR A 764 -27.86 21.29 10.47
C THR A 764 -26.60 21.75 11.19
N LEU A 765 -25.42 21.34 10.70
CA LEU A 765 -24.12 21.76 11.22
C LEU A 765 -23.60 23.03 10.54
N PHE A 766 -24.26 23.50 9.47
CA PHE A 766 -23.83 24.69 8.73
C PHE A 766 -23.80 25.92 9.63
N ASN A 767 -22.63 26.56 9.66
CA ASN A 767 -22.38 27.85 10.29
C ASN A 767 -21.51 28.70 9.37
N GLU A 768 -21.55 30.01 9.54
CA GLU A 768 -20.74 30.94 8.76
C GLU A 768 -20.04 31.94 9.69
N VAL A 769 -18.80 32.28 9.36
CA VAL A 769 -18.02 33.32 10.03
C VAL A 769 -17.51 34.27 8.95
N ALA A 770 -17.80 35.57 9.08
CA ALA A 770 -17.27 36.55 8.13
C ALA A 770 -15.73 36.57 8.20
N PRO A 771 -15.01 36.46 7.07
CA PRO A 771 -13.54 36.51 7.02
C PRO A 771 -12.94 37.70 7.78
N ASP A 772 -13.54 38.88 7.69
CA ASP A 772 -13.11 40.08 8.41
C ASP A 772 -13.08 39.90 9.94
N ASN A 773 -13.99 39.09 10.50
CA ASN A 773 -13.98 38.79 11.93
C ASN A 773 -12.74 37.96 12.28
N PHE A 774 -12.42 36.95 11.47
CA PHE A 774 -11.21 36.14 11.67
C PHE A 774 -9.95 37.00 11.54
N THR A 775 -9.83 37.77 10.46
CA THR A 775 -8.68 38.65 10.18
C THR A 775 -8.49 39.69 11.27
N LYS A 776 -9.58 40.26 11.81
CA LYS A 776 -9.49 41.21 12.93
C LYS A 776 -8.94 40.57 14.20
N GLU A 777 -9.43 39.39 14.56
CA GLU A 777 -9.07 38.73 15.82
C GLU A 777 -7.68 38.05 15.75
N ILE A 778 -7.04 37.95 14.58
CA ILE A 778 -5.64 37.50 14.51
C ILE A 778 -4.68 38.48 15.20
N GLY A 779 -5.01 39.78 15.17
CA GLY A 779 -4.31 40.84 15.91
C GLY A 779 -2.84 41.08 15.50
N VAL A 780 -2.41 40.57 14.33
CA VAL A 780 -1.09 40.81 13.74
C VAL A 780 -1.22 40.98 12.22
N ASN A 781 -0.19 41.50 11.56
CA ASN A 781 -0.25 41.68 10.10
C ASN A 781 -0.14 40.34 9.37
N THR A 782 -1.06 40.12 8.44
CA THR A 782 -1.06 38.99 7.52
C THR A 782 -0.79 39.47 6.11
N THR A 783 -0.03 38.69 5.35
CA THR A 783 0.14 38.94 3.92
C THR A 783 -1.03 38.37 3.14
N PHE A 784 -1.55 37.22 3.55
CA PHE A 784 -2.64 36.53 2.87
C PHE A 784 -3.32 35.52 3.79
N ILE A 785 -4.61 35.26 3.56
CA ILE A 785 -5.32 34.17 4.21
C ILE A 785 -6.26 33.53 3.18
N THR A 786 -6.02 32.27 2.85
CA THR A 786 -7.01 31.45 2.14
C THR A 786 -8.14 31.15 3.10
N PHE A 787 -9.40 31.38 2.70
CA PHE A 787 -10.59 31.08 3.48
C PHE A 787 -11.54 30.17 2.72
N ASP A 788 -12.14 29.22 3.43
CA ASP A 788 -13.34 28.45 3.07
C ASP A 788 -13.78 27.72 4.36
N ASP A 789 -13.90 26.40 4.37
CA ASP A 789 -13.97 25.58 5.60
C ASP A 789 -12.56 25.23 6.17
N VAL A 790 -11.57 26.04 5.81
CA VAL A 790 -10.21 26.12 6.38
C VAL A 790 -9.75 27.58 6.39
N ALA A 791 -8.78 27.91 7.24
CA ALA A 791 -7.97 29.11 7.03
C ALA A 791 -6.48 28.76 6.92
N LEU A 792 -5.86 29.05 5.76
CA LEU A 792 -4.41 28.92 5.55
C LEU A 792 -3.78 30.30 5.69
N VAL A 793 -3.07 30.53 6.80
CA VAL A 793 -2.63 31.89 7.15
C VAL A 793 -1.17 32.12 6.79
N PHE A 794 -0.90 33.20 6.07
CA PHE A 794 0.44 33.70 5.75
C PHE A 794 0.69 35.01 6.49
N LEU A 795 1.64 35.01 7.41
CA LEU A 795 2.02 36.18 8.18
C LEU A 795 3.03 37.03 7.41
N GLU A 796 2.96 38.36 7.59
CA GLU A 796 3.97 39.28 7.08
C GLU A 796 5.33 39.02 7.76
N ASN A 797 5.31 38.61 9.03
CA ASN A 797 6.47 38.26 9.81
C ASN A 797 6.25 36.96 10.59
N HIS A 798 7.04 35.93 10.26
CA HIS A 798 7.02 34.62 10.95
C HIS A 798 7.19 34.73 12.48
N GLY A 799 7.87 35.78 12.96
CA GLY A 799 8.09 36.03 14.40
C GLY A 799 6.80 36.31 15.18
N ASP A 800 5.72 36.70 14.51
CA ASP A 800 4.45 37.05 15.13
C ASP A 800 3.51 35.84 15.34
N LEU A 801 3.94 34.64 14.92
CA LEU A 801 3.16 33.41 14.99
C LEU A 801 2.61 33.12 16.39
N ALA A 802 3.42 33.27 17.44
CA ALA A 802 2.99 32.99 18.81
C ALA A 802 1.87 33.94 19.28
N THR A 803 1.94 35.21 18.88
CA THR A 803 0.93 36.22 19.19
C THR A 803 -0.37 35.93 18.43
N ALA A 804 -0.25 35.65 17.13
CA ALA A 804 -1.39 35.33 16.26
C ALA A 804 -2.18 34.12 16.80
N VAL A 805 -1.48 33.04 17.15
CA VAL A 805 -2.08 31.83 17.72
C VAL A 805 -2.72 32.11 19.08
N ALA A 806 -2.10 32.93 19.94
CA ALA A 806 -2.66 33.28 21.23
C ALA A 806 -3.98 34.06 21.09
N ASN A 807 -4.04 35.02 20.16
CA ASN A 807 -5.24 35.79 19.88
C ASN A 807 -6.36 34.90 19.32
N LEU A 808 -6.07 34.08 18.31
CA LEU A 808 -7.07 33.14 17.76
C LEU A 808 -7.58 32.15 18.81
N ASN A 809 -6.73 31.66 19.72
CA ASN A 809 -7.18 30.81 20.83
C ASN A 809 -8.08 31.55 21.82
N ALA A 810 -7.85 32.85 22.07
CA ALA A 810 -8.71 33.66 22.92
C ALA A 810 -10.12 33.86 22.32
N HIS A 811 -10.22 33.85 20.99
CA HIS A 811 -11.47 34.01 20.23
C HIS A 811 -11.98 32.71 19.60
N LYS A 812 -11.44 31.55 20.03
CA LYS A 812 -11.70 30.23 19.43
C LYS A 812 -13.19 29.89 19.33
N THR A 813 -13.98 30.29 20.33
CA THR A 813 -15.43 30.03 20.36
C THR A 813 -16.18 30.90 19.37
N ASP A 814 -15.87 32.20 19.32
CA ASP A 814 -16.56 33.16 18.43
C ASP A 814 -16.22 32.92 16.96
N LEU A 815 -15.00 32.46 16.69
CA LEU A 815 -14.51 32.12 15.36
C LEU A 815 -14.79 30.66 14.97
N HIS A 816 -15.43 29.87 15.84
CA HIS A 816 -15.71 28.46 15.58
C HIS A 816 -14.47 27.65 15.17
N ILE A 817 -13.34 27.90 15.82
CA ILE A 817 -12.09 27.19 15.55
C ILE A 817 -12.08 25.86 16.31
N ASP A 818 -11.78 24.74 15.67
CA ASP A 818 -11.57 23.44 16.33
C ASP A 818 -10.10 23.19 16.62
N GLN A 819 -9.23 23.43 15.64
CA GLN A 819 -7.79 23.20 15.76
C GLN A 819 -6.98 24.29 15.05
N ILE A 820 -5.84 24.65 15.63
CA ILE A 820 -4.80 25.46 14.98
C ILE A 820 -3.54 24.59 14.91
N ILE A 821 -3.06 24.32 13.71
CA ILE A 821 -1.86 23.53 13.43
C ILE A 821 -0.75 24.49 13.01
N TYR A 822 0.37 24.48 13.73
CA TYR A 822 1.48 25.42 13.51
C TYR A 822 2.80 24.89 14.08
N GLY A 823 3.91 25.52 13.69
CA GLY A 823 5.24 25.21 14.21
C GLY A 823 5.66 23.75 14.02
N GLN A 824 6.24 23.12 15.04
CA GLN A 824 6.73 21.74 14.93
C GLN A 824 5.61 20.73 14.65
N GLN A 825 4.38 20.97 15.13
CA GLN A 825 3.24 20.10 14.85
C GLN A 825 2.93 20.04 13.34
N GLN A 826 2.98 21.18 12.65
CA GLN A 826 2.76 21.26 11.21
C GLN A 826 3.82 20.45 10.44
N ILE A 827 5.08 20.53 10.86
CA ILE A 827 6.20 19.78 10.27
C ILE A 827 6.03 18.27 10.49
N ASP A 828 5.70 17.87 11.72
CA ASP A 828 5.55 16.47 12.12
C ASP A 828 4.35 15.79 11.44
N LEU A 829 3.27 16.55 11.19
CA LEU A 829 2.12 16.11 10.40
C LEU A 829 2.41 16.06 8.89
N GLY A 830 3.59 16.49 8.48
CA GLY A 830 4.03 16.42 7.09
C GLY A 830 3.58 17.60 6.24
N TYR A 831 3.07 18.69 6.81
CA TYR A 831 2.61 19.87 6.06
C TYR A 831 3.73 20.87 5.71
N GLY A 832 4.95 20.64 6.19
CA GLY A 832 6.12 21.43 5.81
C GLY A 832 6.45 22.55 6.79
N ASP A 833 7.56 23.23 6.50
CA ASP A 833 8.14 24.29 7.33
C ASP A 833 8.03 25.63 6.59
N PRO A 834 7.18 26.58 7.05
CA PRO A 834 6.96 27.86 6.38
C PRO A 834 8.21 28.74 6.31
N THR A 835 9.23 28.47 7.13
CA THR A 835 10.51 29.19 7.09
C THR A 835 11.46 28.69 6.00
N LYS A 836 11.14 27.54 5.39
CA LYS A 836 11.98 26.88 4.37
C LYS A 836 11.28 26.71 3.04
N ASP A 837 9.94 26.64 3.04
CA ASP A 837 9.14 26.46 1.85
C ASP A 837 8.22 27.69 1.65
N PRO A 838 8.39 28.44 0.55
CA PRO A 838 7.68 29.70 0.34
C PRO A 838 6.16 29.55 0.13
N ALA A 839 5.68 28.34 -0.21
CA ALA A 839 4.26 28.04 -0.45
C ALA A 839 3.55 27.48 0.79
N VAL A 840 4.28 27.24 1.89
CA VAL A 840 3.70 26.68 3.11
C VAL A 840 3.15 27.81 4.00
N PRO A 841 1.90 27.71 4.48
CA PRO A 841 1.32 28.71 5.40
C PRO A 841 1.99 28.66 6.77
N ASP A 842 1.99 29.77 7.50
CA ASP A 842 2.52 29.86 8.86
C ASP A 842 1.74 29.03 9.87
N MET A 843 0.43 28.94 9.65
CA MET A 843 -0.47 28.08 10.41
C MET A 843 -1.68 27.71 9.57
N ILE A 844 -2.29 26.60 9.96
CA ILE A 844 -3.48 26.03 9.35
C ILE A 844 -4.55 25.98 10.42
N VAL A 845 -5.67 26.65 10.19
CA VAL A 845 -6.78 26.71 11.13
C VAL A 845 -7.94 25.89 10.60
N LEU A 846 -8.30 24.86 11.35
CA LEU A 846 -9.43 23.99 11.07
C LEU A 846 -10.62 24.47 11.90
N PRO A 847 -11.71 24.92 11.27
CA PRO A 847 -12.92 25.28 11.99
C PRO A 847 -13.67 24.02 12.48
N THR A 848 -14.64 24.21 13.36
CA THR A 848 -15.59 23.15 13.74
C THR A 848 -16.37 22.70 12.51
N LEU A 849 -16.60 21.38 12.37
CA LEU A 849 -17.32 20.81 11.23
C LEU A 849 -18.60 21.60 10.90
N GLY A 850 -18.70 22.02 9.64
CA GLY A 850 -19.82 22.77 9.09
C GLY A 850 -19.69 24.29 9.14
N THR A 851 -18.66 24.82 9.78
CA THR A 851 -18.34 26.26 9.73
C THR A 851 -17.57 26.61 8.46
N ILE A 852 -18.02 27.65 7.76
CA ILE A 852 -17.37 28.20 6.57
C ILE A 852 -17.02 29.68 6.82
N TYR A 853 -15.79 30.07 6.52
CA TYR A 853 -15.32 31.45 6.54
C TYR A 853 -15.76 32.16 5.26
N THR A 854 -16.99 32.67 5.22
CA THR A 854 -17.54 33.32 4.03
C THR A 854 -18.51 34.44 4.37
N THR A 855 -18.72 35.35 3.41
CA THR A 855 -19.84 36.30 3.42
C THR A 855 -20.98 35.86 2.49
N SER A 856 -20.76 34.83 1.67
CA SER A 856 -21.73 34.32 0.72
C SER A 856 -22.94 33.72 1.42
N LYS A 857 -24.13 34.01 0.91
CA LYS A 857 -25.40 33.43 1.39
C LYS A 857 -25.96 32.36 0.45
N SER A 858 -25.22 32.02 -0.61
CA SER A 858 -25.66 31.09 -1.64
C SER A 858 -25.21 29.65 -1.42
N LYS A 859 -24.36 29.41 -0.42
CA LYS A 859 -23.75 28.10 -0.13
C LYS A 859 -24.09 27.63 1.28
N ILE A 860 -24.38 26.35 1.45
CA ILE A 860 -24.65 25.69 2.75
C ILE A 860 -23.63 24.58 3.08
N ALA A 861 -22.67 24.37 2.20
CA ALA A 861 -21.53 23.49 2.33
C ALA A 861 -20.39 24.07 1.47
N GLU A 862 -19.16 23.74 1.79
CA GLU A 862 -17.97 24.13 1.05
C GLU A 862 -16.94 23.00 1.10
N HIS A 863 -15.81 23.16 0.42
CA HIS A 863 -14.67 22.25 0.47
C HIS A 863 -13.38 23.02 0.68
N GLY A 864 -12.32 22.28 1.01
CA GLY A 864 -10.98 22.81 1.21
C GLY A 864 -10.37 22.31 2.52
N GLY A 865 -11.25 21.92 3.44
CA GLY A 865 -11.00 21.55 4.81
C GLY A 865 -10.31 20.21 5.04
N GLY A 866 -10.26 19.87 6.33
CA GLY A 866 -9.58 18.68 6.84
C GLY A 866 -10.51 17.59 7.33
N SER A 867 -11.83 17.79 7.25
CA SER A 867 -12.82 16.89 7.84
C SER A 867 -12.98 15.58 7.05
N ASP A 868 -13.68 14.60 7.62
CA ASP A 868 -14.05 13.41 6.86
C ASP A 868 -15.09 13.74 5.77
N ASP A 869 -15.98 14.72 6.00
CA ASP A 869 -16.93 15.21 5.00
C ASP A 869 -16.20 15.87 3.81
N ASP A 870 -15.04 16.48 4.05
CA ASP A 870 -14.17 17.04 3.02
C ASP A 870 -13.39 15.98 2.24
N ARG A 871 -12.99 14.90 2.92
CA ARG A 871 -11.90 14.05 2.43
C ARG A 871 -12.32 12.63 2.10
N HIS A 872 -13.37 12.09 2.72
CA HIS A 872 -13.82 10.72 2.50
C HIS A 872 -14.71 10.62 1.26
N ILE A 873 -14.06 10.32 0.13
CA ILE A 873 -14.63 10.45 -1.21
C ILE A 873 -14.97 9.11 -1.85
N ALA A 874 -15.87 9.12 -2.82
CA ALA A 874 -16.14 7.97 -3.66
C ALA A 874 -14.95 7.72 -4.59
N CYS A 875 -14.55 6.45 -4.74
CA CYS A 875 -13.55 6.04 -5.72
C CYS A 875 -13.78 4.58 -6.13
N PHE A 876 -13.78 4.30 -7.43
CA PHE A 876 -13.92 2.97 -7.99
C PHE A 876 -13.27 2.86 -9.38
N ALA A 877 -12.91 1.64 -9.76
CA ALA A 877 -12.39 1.33 -11.08
C ALA A 877 -13.31 0.33 -11.80
N HIS A 878 -13.48 0.48 -13.10
CA HIS A 878 -14.37 -0.33 -13.92
C HIS A 878 -13.69 -0.75 -15.22
N ASN A 879 -13.82 -2.04 -15.54
CA ASN A 879 -13.59 -2.61 -16.86
C ASN A 879 -14.29 -3.97 -16.90
N PRO A 880 -14.91 -4.39 -18.02
CA PRO A 880 -15.68 -5.64 -18.10
C PRO A 880 -14.88 -6.91 -17.74
N LEU A 881 -13.55 -6.85 -17.79
CA LEU A 881 -12.65 -7.95 -17.43
C LEU A 881 -12.35 -8.03 -15.93
N LEU A 882 -12.70 -6.99 -15.16
CA LEU A 882 -12.53 -7.00 -13.71
C LEU A 882 -13.64 -7.82 -13.04
N THR A 883 -13.24 -8.56 -12.01
CA THR A 883 -14.19 -9.24 -11.12
C THR A 883 -14.55 -8.31 -9.98
N LYS A 884 -15.85 -8.15 -9.71
CA LYS A 884 -16.36 -7.35 -8.58
C LYS A 884 -15.55 -7.58 -7.31
N LYS A 885 -14.96 -6.51 -6.78
CA LYS A 885 -14.22 -6.54 -5.51
C LYS A 885 -14.39 -5.24 -4.75
N THR A 886 -14.36 -5.32 -3.42
CA THR A 886 -14.38 -4.16 -2.53
C THR A 886 -13.11 -4.14 -1.70
N PHE A 887 -12.57 -2.94 -1.49
CA PHE A 887 -11.39 -2.68 -0.69
C PHE A 887 -11.71 -1.61 0.36
N ASP A 888 -11.66 -2.00 1.63
CA ASP A 888 -12.00 -1.14 2.78
C ASP A 888 -10.78 -0.50 3.45
N GLY A 889 -9.57 -0.79 2.98
CA GLY A 889 -8.35 -0.18 3.49
C GLY A 889 -8.31 1.33 3.22
N ARG A 890 -7.51 2.05 4.01
CA ARG A 890 -7.22 3.48 3.74
C ARG A 890 -6.51 3.59 2.40
N ILE A 891 -7.13 4.30 1.47
CA ILE A 891 -6.65 4.52 0.11
C ILE A 891 -6.56 6.03 -0.11
N ASN A 892 -5.52 6.47 -0.81
CA ASN A 892 -5.33 7.89 -1.15
C ASN A 892 -5.51 8.10 -2.66
N THR A 893 -6.12 9.21 -3.07
CA THR A 893 -6.24 9.59 -4.49
C THR A 893 -4.88 9.72 -5.17
N THR A 894 -3.78 9.95 -4.43
CA THR A 894 -2.41 9.88 -4.96
C THR A 894 -2.09 8.54 -5.61
N GLN A 895 -2.75 7.44 -5.22
CA GLN A 895 -2.51 6.12 -5.79
C GLN A 895 -3.05 5.96 -7.22
N VAL A 896 -3.85 6.91 -7.71
CA VAL A 896 -4.39 6.89 -9.08
C VAL A 896 -3.27 7.05 -10.11
N ALA A 897 -2.35 8.00 -9.93
CA ALA A 897 -1.28 8.31 -10.88
C ALA A 897 -0.35 7.12 -11.19
N PRO A 898 0.26 6.43 -10.22
CA PRO A 898 1.06 5.24 -10.50
C PRO A 898 0.22 4.11 -11.10
N THR A 899 -1.08 4.02 -10.79
CA THR A 899 -1.98 3.02 -11.38
C THR A 899 -2.19 3.25 -12.87
N ILE A 900 -2.37 4.51 -13.29
CA ILE A 900 -2.48 4.89 -14.70
C ILE A 900 -1.28 4.38 -15.50
N LEU A 901 -0.07 4.73 -15.05
CA LEU A 901 1.17 4.33 -15.75
C LEU A 901 1.32 2.81 -15.74
N GLN A 902 1.15 2.25 -14.55
CA GLN A 902 0.80 0.87 -14.25
C GLN A 902 0.25 0.07 -15.42
N VAL A 903 -1.02 0.37 -15.67
CA VAL A 903 -1.86 -0.43 -16.53
C VAL A 903 -1.74 -0.07 -18.01
N LEU A 904 -1.13 1.08 -18.33
CA LEU A 904 -0.70 1.46 -19.69
C LEU A 904 0.63 0.82 -20.10
N GLY A 905 1.26 0.03 -19.20
CA GLY A 905 2.56 -0.58 -19.41
C GLY A 905 3.73 0.42 -19.37
N LEU A 906 3.57 1.50 -18.59
CA LEU A 906 4.58 2.51 -18.35
C LEU A 906 5.16 2.36 -16.93
N ASN A 907 6.39 2.81 -16.73
CA ASN A 907 7.03 2.73 -15.42
C ASN A 907 6.39 3.73 -14.44
N ALA A 908 5.74 3.23 -13.39
CA ALA A 908 5.17 4.07 -12.33
C ALA A 908 6.23 4.89 -11.58
N GLU A 909 7.47 4.38 -11.45
CA GLU A 909 8.60 5.10 -10.82
C GLU A 909 9.12 6.26 -11.69
N ALA A 910 8.61 6.44 -12.91
CA ALA A 910 8.89 7.63 -13.71
C ALA A 910 8.22 8.89 -13.16
N LEU A 911 7.27 8.76 -12.22
CA LEU A 911 6.68 9.88 -11.49
C LEU A 911 7.58 10.29 -10.33
N GLN A 912 8.09 11.52 -10.39
CA GLN A 912 8.88 12.13 -9.32
C GLN A 912 8.10 12.21 -8.00
N GLY A 913 6.77 12.43 -8.07
CA GLY A 913 5.93 12.41 -6.88
C GLY A 913 5.87 11.02 -6.22
N VAL A 914 5.79 9.96 -7.01
CA VAL A 914 5.80 8.57 -6.53
C VAL A 914 7.16 8.19 -5.94
N ASP A 915 8.26 8.59 -6.58
CA ASP A 915 9.61 8.39 -6.06
C ASP A 915 9.82 9.12 -4.72
N ALA A 916 9.33 10.36 -4.62
CA ALA A 916 9.45 11.18 -3.42
C ALA A 916 8.64 10.66 -2.22
N GLU A 917 7.42 10.16 -2.46
CA GLU A 917 6.49 9.76 -1.38
C GLU A 917 6.34 8.24 -1.20
N GLY A 918 6.90 7.44 -2.10
CA GLY A 918 6.74 5.98 -2.08
C GLY A 918 5.30 5.53 -2.36
N THR A 919 4.52 6.33 -3.09
CA THR A 919 3.10 6.10 -3.36
C THR A 919 2.88 4.80 -4.14
N GLN A 920 2.02 3.92 -3.63
CA GLN A 920 1.72 2.64 -4.26
C GLN A 920 0.53 2.75 -5.23
N VAL A 921 0.42 1.82 -6.17
CA VAL A 921 -0.80 1.69 -7.00
C VAL A 921 -2.02 1.35 -6.16
N LEU A 922 -3.21 1.58 -6.72
CA LEU A 922 -4.48 1.20 -6.13
C LEU A 922 -4.53 -0.32 -5.87
N PRO A 923 -5.10 -0.75 -4.72
CA PRO A 923 -5.31 -2.17 -4.44
C PRO A 923 -6.07 -2.89 -5.56
N GLY A 924 -5.64 -4.11 -5.91
CA GLY A 924 -6.18 -4.84 -7.05
C GLY A 924 -5.43 -4.59 -8.37
N PHE A 925 -4.56 -3.58 -8.41
CA PHE A 925 -3.63 -3.34 -9.52
C PHE A 925 -2.15 -3.56 -9.14
N GLY A 926 -1.87 -4.08 -7.94
CA GLY A 926 -0.51 -4.47 -7.52
C GLY A 926 -0.08 -5.82 -8.10
N GLY A 927 1.16 -5.89 -8.62
CA GLY A 927 1.74 -7.13 -9.17
C GLY A 927 2.23 -7.06 -10.62
N PHE A 928 2.14 -5.90 -11.29
CA PHE A 928 2.54 -5.69 -12.69
C PHE A 928 3.96 -5.10 -12.82
N HIS A 929 4.96 -5.83 -12.32
CA HIS A 929 6.38 -5.54 -12.57
C HIS A 929 7.12 -6.82 -12.91
#